data_AF-A0A2E1P2H0-F1
#
_entry.id   AF-A0A2E1P2H0-F1
#
_cell.length_a   1.000
_cell.length_b   1.000
_cell.length_c   1.000
_cell.angle_alpha   90.00
_cell.angle_beta   90.00
_cell.angle_gamma   90.00
#
_symmetry.space_group_name_H-M   'P 1'
#
loop_
_entity.id
_entity.type
_entity.pdbx_description
1 polymer ?
#
loop_
_entity_poly.entity_id
_entity_poly.type
_entity_poly.pdbx_seq_one_letter_code
_entity_poly.pdbx_strand_id
1 'polypeptide(L)'
;MHAALNGQDVTITPNVDQFGTQVFSFEVTDSNGLSDTHNITFTVDNVNDAPEICNVERTDCMPIFSEDDGNYNILPEGFGTHTKFLGDVSNATRSYIRDMANEQAPTRQVYSWSASAVDFGTSDSCSAFGVDILNNELAITENTNNELGGKCTVTLGLADDGAENQDAATFDVVFSVAPVNDAPVILDWNRTTDTVMMADNGSIPALPWSISLMEDDENVANLTYDMAAIKADVDHDLDDLYWTVESTDQCVYTNYFTTTIVGDDLVFDLIEDATTNANDWEIDYLNNNGIHQIGPSGSEYCQIRLVLRDTPTAPTTQGEYNTYVPNYDQSVMAIADYQQGVATKEIGVRVENVREQVPDYYFDDEAGFSFNGVTNVMTGTYVPVTIAVNGGGDEGPYRYDHMLAITYHTDGHDDVELTRYYAVPDYGASVKYTEDVYITKDTTHVWVEMDVVTCLANPCDMSVTAADRFQADEPGSHYAIINNVQSDDPWSKPGQYGKNASKTSERRPLLEDSNWCNNMMTSLATADVCNHANQPASNFLATDQFLPDVVETIGASAVPSFAPSIVAVALTGLFVSALSFASRRADDEEEVETMAEDDAAVSPVIATILMVAITVVLSGVIYVWASSLAETDVKGVPRVTFDIEDINGFDADQGHWRITVEQSQTPLATQAVEVKVFYTNATGALNTHVVNLADSAGVYGFNPANSDAFVTFVDSVTKEQISESETRSISTFNPGDTIFVRTHGPDGTPLEDVTITLSYAPLNGDGALLRTWDDLSYDKKA
;
A
#
# COMPACT_ATOMS: atom_id res chain seq x y z
N MET A 1 -50.56 -75.28 62.34
CA MET A 1 -50.74 -76.64 61.81
C MET A 1 -52.22 -76.91 61.77
N HIS A 2 -52.74 -77.14 60.58
CA HIS A 2 -54.15 -77.47 60.37
C HIS A 2 -54.27 -78.99 60.22
N ALA A 3 -55.27 -79.58 60.89
CA ALA A 3 -55.59 -80.99 60.77
C ALA A 3 -57.05 -81.15 60.34
N ALA A 4 -57.29 -81.99 59.34
CA ALA A 4 -58.61 -82.33 58.84
C ALA A 4 -58.79 -83.86 58.86
N LEU A 5 -59.90 -84.33 59.42
CA LEU A 5 -60.27 -85.75 59.44
C LEU A 5 -61.38 -85.99 58.42
N ASN A 6 -61.15 -86.88 57.46
CA ASN A 6 -62.13 -87.24 56.43
C ASN A 6 -62.30 -88.77 56.40
N GLY A 7 -63.39 -89.27 56.99
CA GLY A 7 -63.58 -90.70 57.21
C GLY A 7 -62.55 -91.23 58.21
N GLN A 8 -61.65 -92.11 57.74
CA GLN A 8 -60.57 -92.68 58.55
C GLN A 8 -59.19 -92.04 58.26
N ASP A 9 -59.12 -91.11 57.30
CA ASP A 9 -57.87 -90.47 56.91
C ASP A 9 -57.74 -89.11 57.61
N VAL A 10 -56.60 -88.89 58.28
CA VAL A 10 -56.22 -87.58 58.82
C VAL A 10 -55.17 -86.93 57.91
N THR A 11 -55.46 -85.74 57.42
CA THR A 11 -54.50 -84.90 56.70
C THR A 11 -54.01 -83.81 57.65
N ILE A 12 -52.70 -83.72 57.81
CA ILE A 12 -52.04 -82.73 58.65
C ILE A 12 -51.16 -81.87 57.74
N THR A 13 -51.40 -80.57 57.78
CA THR A 13 -50.65 -79.59 57.00
C THR A 13 -50.02 -78.60 57.99
N PRO A 14 -48.68 -78.61 58.14
CA PRO A 14 -47.96 -77.55 58.84
C PRO A 14 -48.32 -76.18 58.25
N ASN A 15 -48.32 -75.14 59.09
CA ASN A 15 -48.34 -73.80 58.52
C ASN A 15 -46.99 -73.54 57.84
N VAL A 16 -46.97 -72.58 56.92
CA VAL A 16 -45.72 -72.02 56.38
C VAL A 16 -44.83 -71.61 57.58
N ASP A 17 -43.55 -71.98 57.52
CA ASP A 17 -42.49 -71.67 58.50
C ASP A 17 -42.69 -72.27 59.91
N GLN A 18 -43.57 -73.27 60.02
CA GLN A 18 -43.84 -73.93 61.30
C GLN A 18 -42.92 -75.13 61.54
N PHE A 19 -42.12 -75.08 62.60
CA PHE A 19 -41.38 -76.22 63.12
C PHE A 19 -41.68 -76.50 64.60
N GLY A 20 -41.23 -77.66 65.09
CA GLY A 20 -41.42 -78.11 66.47
C GLY A 20 -42.49 -79.18 66.63
N THR A 21 -42.80 -79.52 67.89
CA THR A 21 -43.70 -80.65 68.21
C THR A 21 -45.12 -80.20 68.52
N GLN A 22 -46.11 -80.84 67.90
CA GLN A 22 -47.53 -80.67 68.22
C GLN A 22 -48.13 -82.03 68.62
N VAL A 23 -48.93 -82.04 69.68
CA VAL A 23 -49.67 -83.23 70.10
C VAL A 23 -51.12 -83.12 69.62
N PHE A 24 -51.61 -84.13 68.93
CA PHE A 24 -53.03 -84.28 68.60
C PHE A 24 -53.63 -85.43 69.40
N SER A 25 -54.79 -85.15 70.00
CA SER A 25 -55.59 -86.16 70.70
C SER A 25 -56.60 -86.74 69.73
N PHE A 26 -56.48 -88.04 69.43
CA PHE A 26 -57.43 -88.78 68.61
C PHE A 26 -58.40 -89.53 69.50
N GLU A 27 -59.68 -89.26 69.35
CA GLU A 27 -60.76 -90.02 70.00
C GLU A 27 -61.45 -90.89 68.95
N VAL A 28 -61.57 -92.19 69.22
CA VAL A 28 -62.32 -93.14 68.40
C VAL A 28 -63.52 -93.64 69.18
N THR A 29 -64.71 -93.53 68.58
CA THR A 29 -65.97 -93.98 69.20
C THR A 29 -66.57 -95.10 68.35
N ASP A 30 -66.91 -96.22 68.99
CA ASP A 30 -67.57 -97.34 68.30
C ASP A 30 -69.04 -97.02 67.97
N SER A 31 -69.69 -97.86 67.16
CA SER A 31 -71.09 -97.67 66.78
C SER A 31 -72.09 -97.79 67.94
N ASN A 32 -71.64 -98.23 69.12
CA ASN A 32 -72.45 -98.36 70.33
C ASN A 32 -72.20 -97.20 71.34
N GLY A 33 -71.33 -96.26 71.01
CA GLY A 33 -71.10 -95.03 71.77
C GLY A 33 -69.99 -95.09 72.82
N LEU A 34 -69.14 -96.13 72.83
CA LEU A 34 -67.95 -96.18 73.70
C LEU A 34 -66.75 -95.55 72.99
N SER A 35 -65.99 -94.70 73.68
CA SER A 35 -64.81 -94.04 73.11
C SER A 35 -63.49 -94.41 73.82
N ASP A 36 -62.40 -94.38 73.05
CA ASP A 36 -61.02 -94.44 73.54
C ASP A 36 -60.22 -93.27 72.95
N THR A 37 -59.22 -92.78 73.69
CA THR A 37 -58.43 -91.60 73.29
C THR A 37 -56.94 -91.86 73.35
N HIS A 38 -56.22 -91.48 72.29
CA HIS A 38 -54.77 -91.57 72.24
C HIS A 38 -54.13 -90.30 71.69
N ASN A 39 -53.02 -89.90 72.31
CA ASN A 39 -52.24 -88.74 71.87
C ASN A 39 -51.13 -89.19 70.93
N ILE A 40 -51.04 -88.55 69.78
CA ILE A 40 -49.93 -88.73 68.83
C ILE A 40 -49.15 -87.41 68.76
N THR A 41 -47.85 -87.49 68.99
CA THR A 41 -46.93 -86.36 68.81
C THR A 41 -46.45 -86.33 67.37
N PHE A 42 -46.67 -85.21 66.70
CA PHE A 42 -46.11 -84.91 65.39
C PHE A 42 -44.96 -83.93 65.59
N THR A 43 -43.81 -84.25 65.02
CA THR A 43 -42.67 -83.34 64.95
C THR A 43 -42.60 -82.82 63.53
N VAL A 44 -42.56 -81.50 63.37
CA VAL A 44 -42.11 -80.87 62.13
C VAL A 44 -40.67 -80.49 62.36
N ASP A 45 -39.79 -81.11 61.58
CA ASP A 45 -38.36 -80.83 61.64
C ASP A 45 -38.09 -79.42 61.11
N ASN A 46 -37.12 -78.76 61.75
CA ASN A 46 -36.66 -77.45 61.30
C ASN A 46 -35.77 -77.67 60.08
N VAL A 47 -36.21 -77.19 58.92
CA VAL A 47 -35.46 -77.22 57.66
C VAL A 47 -35.13 -75.78 57.33
N ASN A 48 -33.92 -75.56 56.84
CA ASN A 48 -33.47 -74.23 56.46
C ASN A 48 -34.22 -73.74 55.21
N ASP A 49 -34.74 -72.54 55.28
CA ASP A 49 -35.25 -71.79 54.13
C ASP A 49 -34.11 -71.00 53.48
N ALA A 50 -34.23 -70.77 52.17
CA ALA A 50 -33.23 -69.95 51.48
C ALA A 50 -33.36 -68.48 51.89
N PRO A 51 -32.24 -67.77 52.12
CA PRO A 51 -32.30 -66.35 52.38
C PRO A 51 -32.81 -65.59 51.14
N GLU A 52 -33.34 -64.39 51.34
CA GLU A 52 -33.83 -63.50 50.30
C GLU A 52 -33.04 -62.17 50.34
N ILE A 53 -32.64 -61.70 49.16
CA ILE A 53 -32.06 -60.37 48.96
C ILE A 53 -33.21 -59.37 48.83
N CYS A 54 -33.46 -58.56 49.86
CA CYS A 54 -34.50 -57.54 49.82
C CYS A 54 -34.21 -56.28 50.67
N ASN A 55 -34.34 -55.13 50.01
CA ASN A 55 -34.43 -53.81 50.62
C ASN A 55 -35.87 -53.49 51.08
N VAL A 56 -36.13 -53.59 52.38
CA VAL A 56 -37.48 -53.35 52.95
C VAL A 56 -37.93 -51.89 52.93
N GLU A 57 -37.03 -50.95 52.67
CA GLU A 57 -37.40 -49.55 52.49
C GLU A 57 -38.09 -49.32 51.15
N ARG A 58 -38.05 -50.32 50.25
CA ARG A 58 -38.72 -50.28 48.96
C ARG A 58 -39.71 -51.43 48.80
N THR A 59 -40.80 -51.16 48.10
CA THR A 59 -41.83 -52.15 47.81
C THR A 59 -41.40 -53.19 46.77
N ASP A 60 -40.35 -52.92 46.01
CA ASP A 60 -39.78 -53.79 44.97
C ASP A 60 -38.52 -54.54 45.43
N CYS A 61 -38.16 -54.45 46.72
CA CYS A 61 -36.97 -55.07 47.31
C CYS A 61 -35.63 -54.64 46.70
N MET A 62 -35.58 -53.65 45.80
CA MET A 62 -34.38 -53.25 45.06
C MET A 62 -33.25 -52.75 45.97
N PRO A 63 -32.05 -53.38 45.96
CA PRO A 63 -30.87 -52.82 46.61
C PRO A 63 -30.49 -51.46 46.01
N ILE A 64 -30.04 -50.54 46.89
CA ILE A 64 -29.54 -49.22 46.50
C ILE A 64 -28.06 -49.15 46.89
N PHE A 65 -27.18 -49.23 45.91
CA PHE A 65 -25.74 -49.09 46.09
C PHE A 65 -25.38 -47.62 46.27
N SER A 66 -25.81 -46.75 45.35
CA SER A 66 -25.59 -45.29 45.41
C SER A 66 -26.91 -44.51 45.30
N GLU A 67 -26.89 -43.28 45.79
CA GLU A 67 -27.93 -42.28 45.57
C GLU A 67 -27.25 -40.95 45.25
N ASP A 68 -27.56 -40.37 44.09
CA ASP A 68 -27.05 -39.07 43.66
C ASP A 68 -28.15 -38.28 42.94
N ASP A 69 -28.34 -37.03 43.36
CA ASP A 69 -29.42 -36.12 42.95
C ASP A 69 -30.81 -36.77 42.79
N GLY A 70 -31.15 -37.71 43.70
CA GLY A 70 -32.42 -38.44 43.67
C GLY A 70 -32.49 -39.59 42.66
N ASN A 71 -31.39 -39.89 41.97
CA ASN A 71 -31.22 -41.08 41.13
C ASN A 71 -30.52 -42.19 41.92
N TYR A 72 -30.96 -43.44 41.73
CA TYR A 72 -30.41 -44.60 42.42
C TYR A 72 -29.49 -45.41 41.51
N ASN A 73 -28.44 -46.00 42.10
CA ASN A 73 -27.51 -46.90 41.41
C ASN A 73 -26.84 -46.25 40.18
N ILE A 74 -26.57 -44.97 40.27
CA ILE A 74 -25.77 -44.23 39.29
C ILE A 74 -24.77 -43.35 40.05
N LEU A 75 -23.59 -43.16 39.47
CA LEU A 75 -22.57 -42.22 39.95
C LEU A 75 -21.94 -41.53 38.73
N PRO A 76 -21.48 -40.28 38.87
CA PRO A 76 -20.61 -39.68 37.88
C PRO A 76 -19.28 -40.41 37.88
N GLU A 77 -18.66 -40.48 36.72
CA GLU A 77 -17.29 -40.93 36.56
C GLU A 77 -16.32 -40.16 37.45
N GLY A 78 -15.43 -40.89 38.10
CA GLY A 78 -14.41 -40.33 38.98
C GLY A 78 -13.23 -41.25 39.25
N PHE A 79 -13.15 -42.37 38.52
CA PHE A 79 -12.09 -43.39 38.61
C PHE A 79 -11.85 -43.92 40.02
N GLY A 80 -12.92 -43.96 40.82
CA GLY A 80 -12.89 -44.28 42.23
C GLY A 80 -13.26 -45.74 42.54
N THR A 81 -13.35 -46.02 43.84
CA THR A 81 -14.00 -47.23 44.34
C THR A 81 -15.12 -46.83 45.28
N HIS A 82 -16.34 -47.25 44.94
CA HIS A 82 -17.53 -47.04 45.74
C HIS A 82 -17.88 -48.33 46.52
N THR A 83 -18.06 -48.22 47.83
CA THR A 83 -18.34 -49.38 48.70
C THR A 83 -19.73 -49.32 49.32
N LYS A 84 -20.46 -50.44 49.30
CA LYS A 84 -21.77 -50.59 49.95
C LYS A 84 -21.82 -51.82 50.84
N PHE A 85 -22.12 -51.63 52.13
CA PHE A 85 -22.41 -52.73 53.03
C PHE A 85 -23.74 -53.41 52.67
N LEU A 86 -23.70 -54.73 52.46
CA LEU A 86 -24.85 -55.52 52.03
C LEU A 86 -25.61 -56.18 53.20
N GLY A 87 -24.94 -56.40 54.33
CA GLY A 87 -25.53 -57.01 55.53
C GLY A 87 -24.80 -58.27 56.00
N ASP A 88 -24.78 -58.47 57.31
CA ASP A 88 -24.24 -59.66 57.99
C ASP A 88 -25.26 -60.30 58.96
N VAL A 89 -26.45 -59.71 59.10
CA VAL A 89 -27.53 -60.17 59.97
C VAL A 89 -28.84 -60.15 59.18
N SER A 90 -29.61 -61.23 59.24
CA SER A 90 -30.96 -61.25 58.70
C SER A 90 -31.89 -60.28 59.44
N ASN A 91 -32.82 -59.71 58.68
CA ASN A 91 -33.89 -58.83 59.16
C ASN A 91 -33.45 -57.54 59.88
N ALA A 92 -32.17 -57.19 59.84
CA ALA A 92 -31.67 -55.95 60.41
C ALA A 92 -32.04 -54.73 59.54
N THR A 93 -32.08 -53.54 60.16
CA THR A 93 -32.48 -52.29 59.49
C THR A 93 -31.60 -51.90 58.31
N ARG A 94 -30.29 -52.22 58.36
CA ARG A 94 -29.30 -51.86 57.31
C ARG A 94 -28.81 -53.07 56.51
N SER A 95 -29.54 -54.17 56.57
CA SER A 95 -29.19 -55.42 55.89
C SER A 95 -30.15 -55.68 54.74
N TYR A 96 -29.62 -56.13 53.60
CA TYR A 96 -30.43 -56.63 52.50
C TYR A 96 -30.81 -58.11 52.67
N ILE A 97 -30.43 -58.74 53.78
CA ILE A 97 -30.74 -60.15 54.06
C ILE A 97 -32.09 -60.25 54.76
N ARG A 98 -33.01 -61.02 54.17
CA ARG A 98 -34.27 -61.46 54.78
C ARG A 98 -34.26 -62.97 54.90
N ASP A 99 -34.44 -63.45 56.11
CA ASP A 99 -34.31 -64.87 56.42
C ASP A 99 -34.96 -65.17 57.79
N MET A 100 -35.32 -66.42 58.04
CA MET A 100 -35.93 -66.88 59.27
C MET A 100 -34.88 -67.02 60.38
N ALA A 101 -34.81 -66.04 61.27
CA ALA A 101 -33.78 -65.97 62.32
C ALA A 101 -33.77 -67.15 63.32
N ASN A 102 -34.76 -68.03 63.29
CA ASN A 102 -34.95 -69.15 64.22
C ASN A 102 -34.69 -70.54 63.61
N GLU A 103 -34.24 -70.65 62.36
CA GLU A 103 -34.09 -71.94 61.67
C GLU A 103 -32.80 -72.71 62.03
N GLN A 104 -31.81 -72.02 62.58
CA GLN A 104 -30.55 -72.63 63.04
C GLN A 104 -30.23 -72.34 64.51
N ALA A 105 -31.26 -71.98 65.29
CA ALA A 105 -31.10 -71.68 66.71
C ALA A 105 -30.53 -72.89 67.51
N PRO A 106 -29.61 -72.67 68.47
CA PRO A 106 -29.20 -71.39 69.04
C PRO A 106 -27.98 -70.74 68.36
N THR A 107 -27.41 -71.33 67.31
CA THR A 107 -26.29 -70.75 66.55
C THR A 107 -26.80 -69.65 65.63
N ARG A 108 -26.02 -68.57 65.50
CA ARG A 108 -26.34 -67.48 64.58
C ARG A 108 -25.93 -67.90 63.16
N GLN A 109 -26.84 -67.77 62.20
CA GLN A 109 -26.58 -67.96 60.78
C GLN A 109 -25.43 -67.06 60.29
N VAL A 110 -24.63 -67.60 59.38
CA VAL A 110 -23.53 -66.90 58.72
C VAL A 110 -23.87 -66.79 57.24
N TYR A 111 -23.80 -65.57 56.72
CA TYR A 111 -24.10 -65.27 55.32
C TYR A 111 -22.85 -64.97 54.53
N SER A 112 -22.84 -65.41 53.28
CA SER A 112 -21.79 -65.17 52.30
C SER A 112 -22.39 -64.52 51.05
N TRP A 113 -21.80 -63.41 50.63
CA TRP A 113 -22.21 -62.67 49.44
C TRP A 113 -21.28 -62.99 48.27
N SER A 114 -21.84 -62.98 47.07
CA SER A 114 -21.10 -62.98 45.81
C SER A 114 -21.67 -61.91 44.88
N ALA A 115 -20.84 -61.37 44.00
CA ALA A 115 -21.26 -60.41 43.00
C ALA A 115 -20.54 -60.66 41.69
N SER A 116 -21.22 -60.39 40.59
CA SER A 116 -20.63 -60.33 39.25
C SER A 116 -21.26 -59.18 38.47
N ALA A 117 -20.52 -58.59 37.54
CA ALA A 117 -21.00 -57.48 36.72
C ALA A 117 -20.79 -57.78 35.23
N VAL A 118 -21.85 -57.59 34.45
CA VAL A 118 -21.84 -57.72 32.99
C VAL A 118 -22.40 -56.46 32.34
N ASP A 119 -21.94 -56.13 31.13
CA ASP A 119 -22.50 -55.00 30.38
C ASP A 119 -24.01 -55.21 30.16
N PHE A 120 -24.80 -54.14 30.34
CA PHE A 120 -26.25 -54.22 30.39
C PHE A 120 -26.83 -54.83 29.11
N GLY A 121 -27.60 -55.92 29.26
CA GLY A 121 -28.22 -56.63 28.15
C GLY A 121 -27.28 -57.60 27.40
N THR A 122 -26.06 -57.80 27.88
CA THR A 122 -25.06 -58.71 27.29
C THR A 122 -24.63 -59.80 28.29
N SER A 123 -23.69 -60.65 27.87
CA SER A 123 -22.99 -61.61 28.73
C SER A 123 -21.52 -61.26 28.94
N ASP A 124 -21.09 -60.11 28.43
CA ASP A 124 -19.69 -59.69 28.47
C ASP A 124 -19.38 -59.02 29.81
N SER A 125 -18.14 -59.14 30.29
CA SER A 125 -17.71 -58.48 31.52
C SER A 125 -17.95 -56.97 31.43
N CYS A 126 -18.45 -56.37 32.51
CA CYS A 126 -18.72 -54.94 32.56
C CYS A 126 -17.48 -54.12 32.13
N SER A 127 -17.65 -53.28 31.10
CA SER A 127 -16.59 -52.44 30.55
C SER A 127 -16.30 -51.22 31.42
N ALA A 128 -17.31 -50.73 32.14
CA ALA A 128 -17.24 -49.53 32.97
C ALA A 128 -16.62 -49.75 34.37
N PHE A 129 -16.84 -50.91 35.01
CA PHE A 129 -16.35 -51.16 36.36
C PHE A 129 -16.25 -52.66 36.70
N GLY A 130 -15.38 -52.99 37.64
CA GLY A 130 -15.33 -54.29 38.31
C GLY A 130 -16.13 -54.29 39.61
N VAL A 131 -16.57 -55.48 40.03
CA VAL A 131 -17.19 -55.68 41.34
C VAL A 131 -16.46 -56.76 42.13
N ASP A 132 -16.33 -56.55 43.44
CA ASP A 132 -15.80 -57.52 44.37
C ASP A 132 -16.56 -57.46 45.71
N ILE A 133 -16.50 -58.54 46.49
CA ILE A 133 -17.11 -58.63 47.81
C ILE A 133 -16.01 -58.89 48.84
N LEU A 134 -15.87 -57.97 49.79
CA LEU A 134 -14.96 -58.12 50.93
C LEU A 134 -15.68 -57.75 52.22
N ASN A 135 -15.67 -58.64 53.22
CA ASN A 135 -16.31 -58.42 54.53
C ASN A 135 -17.80 -58.00 54.44
N ASN A 136 -18.57 -58.62 53.53
CA ASN A 136 -19.97 -58.29 53.26
C ASN A 136 -20.20 -56.86 52.74
N GLU A 137 -19.16 -56.21 52.21
CA GLU A 137 -19.23 -54.97 51.45
C GLU A 137 -19.01 -55.25 49.96
N LEU A 138 -19.92 -54.74 49.14
CA LEU A 138 -19.76 -54.63 47.69
C LEU A 138 -18.81 -53.48 47.41
N ALA A 139 -17.67 -53.76 46.79
CA ALA A 139 -16.79 -52.77 46.20
C ALA A 139 -17.05 -52.70 44.69
N ILE A 140 -17.38 -51.52 44.19
CA ILE A 140 -17.52 -51.20 42.77
C ILE A 140 -16.31 -50.34 42.42
N THR A 141 -15.41 -50.83 41.58
CA THR A 141 -14.18 -50.13 41.18
C THR A 141 -14.26 -49.80 39.70
N GLU A 142 -14.28 -48.50 39.39
CA GLU A 142 -14.32 -48.01 38.00
C GLU A 142 -13.09 -48.46 37.20
N ASN A 143 -13.30 -48.77 35.91
CA ASN A 143 -12.24 -49.11 34.99
C ASN A 143 -11.57 -47.83 34.48
N THR A 144 -10.35 -47.56 34.94
CA THR A 144 -9.58 -46.36 34.58
C THR A 144 -9.11 -46.30 33.12
N ASN A 145 -9.52 -47.23 32.27
CA ASN A 145 -9.28 -47.18 30.82
C ASN A 145 -10.58 -46.95 30.04
N ASN A 146 -11.71 -46.74 30.74
CA ASN A 146 -13.01 -46.52 30.13
C ASN A 146 -13.57 -45.18 30.59
N GLU A 147 -13.44 -44.21 29.70
CA GLU A 147 -13.83 -42.80 29.87
C GLU A 147 -15.23 -42.55 29.26
N LEU A 148 -15.86 -43.62 28.76
CA LEU A 148 -17.12 -43.57 28.04
C LEU A 148 -18.34 -43.73 28.97
N GLY A 149 -18.09 -43.89 30.27
CA GLY A 149 -19.07 -44.39 31.23
C GLY A 149 -19.63 -45.76 30.84
N GLY A 150 -20.82 -46.10 31.36
CA GLY A 150 -21.51 -47.32 30.94
C GLY A 150 -22.60 -47.78 31.90
N LYS A 151 -23.39 -48.76 31.44
CA LYS A 151 -24.44 -49.41 32.22
C LYS A 151 -24.13 -50.89 32.34
N CYS A 152 -24.13 -51.41 33.56
CA CYS A 152 -23.89 -52.82 33.82
C CYS A 152 -24.95 -53.40 34.75
N THR A 153 -25.25 -54.68 34.55
CA THR A 153 -26.06 -55.47 35.47
C THR A 153 -25.14 -56.11 36.50
N VAL A 154 -25.31 -55.73 37.76
CA VAL A 154 -24.66 -56.37 38.91
C VAL A 154 -25.58 -57.46 39.45
N THR A 155 -25.19 -58.71 39.25
CA THR A 155 -25.91 -59.87 39.79
C THR A 155 -25.34 -60.21 41.17
N LEU A 156 -26.17 -60.05 42.20
CA LEU A 156 -25.87 -60.45 43.57
C LEU A 156 -26.30 -61.90 43.83
N GLY A 157 -25.42 -62.67 44.45
CA GLY A 157 -25.74 -63.95 45.07
C GLY A 157 -25.57 -63.87 46.59
N LEU A 158 -26.42 -64.58 47.30
CA LEU A 158 -26.40 -64.65 48.76
C LEU A 158 -26.58 -66.12 49.15
N ALA A 159 -25.75 -66.62 50.05
CA ALA A 159 -25.91 -67.95 50.61
C ALA A 159 -25.75 -67.93 52.14
N ASP A 160 -26.51 -68.75 52.84
CA ASP A 160 -26.32 -69.00 54.26
C ASP A 160 -25.47 -70.25 54.53
N ASP A 161 -25.25 -70.58 55.81
CA ASP A 161 -24.51 -71.76 56.26
C ASP A 161 -25.40 -72.98 56.56
N GLY A 162 -26.61 -73.01 56.00
CA GLY A 162 -27.57 -74.10 56.14
C GLY A 162 -27.12 -75.42 55.49
N ALA A 163 -27.76 -76.51 55.89
CA ALA A 163 -27.50 -77.84 55.32
C ALA A 163 -28.28 -78.10 54.01
N GLU A 164 -29.39 -77.39 53.80
CA GLU A 164 -30.23 -77.44 52.60
C GLU A 164 -30.72 -76.02 52.27
N ASN A 165 -31.10 -75.78 51.01
CA ASN A 165 -31.61 -74.49 50.53
C ASN A 165 -30.69 -73.30 50.87
N GLN A 166 -29.38 -73.43 50.69
CA GLN A 166 -28.44 -72.38 51.12
C GLN A 166 -28.53 -71.11 50.29
N ASP A 167 -28.77 -71.27 48.99
CA ASP A 167 -28.61 -70.21 48.01
C ASP A 167 -29.91 -69.43 47.80
N ALA A 168 -29.84 -68.12 47.99
CA ALA A 168 -30.87 -67.18 47.59
C ALA A 168 -31.07 -67.18 46.06
N ALA A 169 -32.26 -66.79 45.62
CA ALA A 169 -32.43 -66.35 44.24
C ALA A 169 -31.51 -65.15 43.98
N THR A 170 -30.78 -65.17 42.86
CA THR A 170 -29.91 -64.05 42.48
C THR A 170 -30.73 -62.79 42.24
N PHE A 171 -30.17 -61.63 42.58
CA PHE A 171 -30.82 -60.35 42.40
C PHE A 171 -29.99 -59.46 41.46
N ASP A 172 -30.61 -59.04 40.36
CA ASP A 172 -29.98 -58.17 39.37
C ASP A 172 -30.25 -56.70 39.69
N VAL A 173 -29.18 -55.93 39.82
CA VAL A 173 -29.22 -54.48 40.04
C VAL A 173 -28.51 -53.79 38.87
N VAL A 174 -29.23 -52.95 38.14
CA VAL A 174 -28.61 -52.12 37.10
C VAL A 174 -27.87 -50.98 37.79
N PHE A 175 -26.57 -50.89 37.57
CA PHE A 175 -25.72 -49.82 38.05
C PHE A 175 -25.04 -49.11 36.87
N SER A 176 -25.02 -47.78 36.90
CA SER A 176 -24.49 -46.96 35.80
C SER A 176 -23.38 -46.03 36.28
N VAL A 177 -22.37 -45.84 35.43
CA VAL A 177 -21.37 -44.77 35.58
C VAL A 177 -21.67 -43.76 34.49
N ALA A 178 -22.07 -42.54 34.87
CA ALA A 178 -22.35 -41.47 33.93
C ALA A 178 -21.04 -40.84 33.46
N PRO A 179 -20.81 -40.69 32.14
CA PRO A 179 -19.59 -40.08 31.64
C PRO A 179 -19.49 -38.61 32.04
N VAL A 180 -18.27 -38.12 32.22
CA VAL A 180 -17.95 -36.72 32.49
C VAL A 180 -17.03 -36.22 31.38
N ASN A 181 -17.41 -35.13 30.71
CA ASN A 181 -16.59 -34.59 29.61
C ASN A 181 -15.22 -34.14 30.10
N ASP A 182 -14.16 -34.70 29.53
CA ASP A 182 -12.80 -34.24 29.74
C ASP A 182 -12.48 -33.02 28.86
N ALA A 183 -11.47 -32.24 29.27
CA ALA A 183 -11.00 -31.17 28.42
C ALA A 183 -10.04 -31.74 27.36
N PRO A 184 -10.12 -31.26 26.11
CA PRO A 184 -9.22 -31.72 25.06
C PRO A 184 -7.79 -31.30 25.41
N VAL A 185 -6.81 -31.99 24.85
CA VAL A 185 -5.39 -31.79 25.13
C VAL A 185 -4.65 -31.39 23.87
N ILE A 186 -3.91 -30.28 23.98
CA ILE A 186 -2.90 -29.90 22.98
C ILE A 186 -1.59 -30.58 23.39
N LEU A 187 -1.17 -31.58 22.60
CA LEU A 187 0.01 -32.39 22.91
C LEU A 187 1.30 -31.55 22.88
N ASP A 188 2.27 -31.95 23.68
CA ASP A 188 3.58 -31.31 23.68
C ASP A 188 4.33 -31.57 22.37
N TRP A 189 4.84 -30.48 21.78
CA TRP A 189 5.60 -30.51 20.55
C TRP A 189 6.80 -31.47 20.63
N ASN A 190 6.85 -32.47 19.75
CA ASN A 190 7.92 -33.44 19.71
C ASN A 190 8.16 -34.02 18.30
N ARG A 191 9.33 -33.70 17.73
CA ARG A 191 9.77 -34.18 16.40
C ARG A 191 10.11 -35.67 16.34
N THR A 192 10.27 -36.36 17.47
CA THR A 192 10.61 -37.78 17.50
C THR A 192 9.36 -38.66 17.38
N THR A 193 8.24 -38.15 17.86
CA THR A 193 6.93 -38.82 17.85
C THR A 193 6.02 -38.28 16.76
N ASP A 194 6.54 -37.44 15.86
CA ASP A 194 5.80 -36.72 14.82
C ASP A 194 4.61 -35.88 15.34
N THR A 195 4.71 -35.42 16.59
CA THR A 195 3.74 -34.52 17.24
C THR A 195 4.14 -33.08 16.96
N VAL A 196 3.95 -32.64 15.72
CA VAL A 196 4.37 -31.32 15.23
C VAL A 196 3.31 -30.71 14.32
N MET A 197 3.29 -29.39 14.23
CA MET A 197 2.60 -28.70 13.14
C MET A 197 3.50 -28.78 11.90
N MET A 198 2.94 -29.16 10.76
CA MET A 198 3.68 -29.31 9.51
C MET A 198 3.03 -28.43 8.45
N ALA A 199 3.86 -27.69 7.70
CA ALA A 199 3.36 -26.94 6.56
C ALA A 199 3.04 -27.89 5.39
N ASP A 200 2.10 -27.52 4.53
CA ASP A 200 1.69 -28.28 3.34
C ASP A 200 2.84 -28.52 2.35
N ASN A 201 3.84 -27.65 2.33
CA ASN A 201 5.09 -27.84 1.57
C ASN A 201 6.01 -28.94 2.16
N GLY A 202 5.63 -29.56 3.29
CA GLY A 202 6.36 -30.59 4.02
C GLY A 202 7.40 -30.06 5.01
N SER A 203 7.49 -28.75 5.22
CA SER A 203 8.43 -28.16 6.16
C SER A 203 7.89 -28.18 7.59
N ILE A 204 8.79 -28.34 8.56
CA ILE A 204 8.46 -28.36 9.99
C ILE A 204 9.13 -27.14 10.63
N PRO A 205 8.38 -26.27 11.35
CA PRO A 205 8.91 -25.10 12.00
C PRO A 205 10.14 -25.39 12.86
N ALA A 206 11.20 -24.59 12.68
CA ALA A 206 12.53 -24.85 13.24
C ALA A 206 12.56 -24.90 14.77
N LEU A 207 11.72 -24.09 15.42
CA LEU A 207 11.60 -23.97 16.86
C LEU A 207 10.18 -24.43 17.29
N PRO A 208 10.04 -25.03 18.48
CA PRO A 208 8.72 -25.44 19.00
C PRO A 208 7.79 -24.23 19.15
N TRP A 209 6.52 -24.39 18.77
CA TRP A 209 5.48 -23.37 18.95
C TRP A 209 5.82 -22.01 18.32
N SER A 210 6.57 -22.02 17.22
CA SER A 210 6.88 -20.80 16.48
C SER A 210 6.87 -21.06 14.99
N ILE A 211 6.29 -20.15 14.22
CA ILE A 211 6.19 -20.22 12.77
C ILE A 211 6.96 -19.03 12.19
N SER A 212 7.70 -19.26 11.11
CA SER A 212 8.39 -18.22 10.36
C SER A 212 7.85 -18.22 8.93
N LEU A 213 7.25 -17.11 8.53
CA LEU A 213 6.71 -16.88 7.20
C LEU A 213 7.61 -15.89 6.48
N MET A 214 7.73 -15.99 5.16
CA MET A 214 8.39 -14.96 4.38
C MET A 214 7.37 -13.90 4.03
N GLU A 215 7.71 -12.62 4.19
CA GLU A 215 6.88 -11.51 3.72
C GLU A 215 6.53 -11.66 2.23
N ASP A 216 5.32 -11.23 1.86
CA ASP A 216 4.76 -11.30 0.51
C ASP A 216 4.72 -12.71 -0.13
N ASP A 217 4.85 -13.78 0.65
CA ASP A 217 4.68 -15.12 0.12
C ASP A 217 3.20 -15.36 -0.22
N GLU A 218 2.89 -15.63 -1.49
CA GLU A 218 1.52 -15.97 -1.94
C GLU A 218 1.32 -17.49 -2.07
N ASN A 219 2.33 -18.31 -1.76
CA ASN A 219 2.23 -19.74 -1.91
C ASN A 219 1.48 -20.37 -0.72
N VAL A 220 0.23 -20.76 -0.96
CA VAL A 220 -0.66 -21.42 0.02
C VAL A 220 0.02 -22.60 0.74
N ALA A 221 0.90 -23.36 0.07
CA ALA A 221 1.58 -24.50 0.68
C ALA A 221 2.63 -24.09 1.74
N ASN A 222 3.14 -22.86 1.68
CA ASN A 222 4.05 -22.29 2.69
C ASN A 222 3.29 -21.64 3.86
N LEU A 223 2.01 -21.28 3.63
CA LEU A 223 1.15 -20.55 4.57
C LEU A 223 0.10 -21.41 5.27
N THR A 224 0.04 -22.71 4.97
CA THR A 224 -0.95 -23.64 5.54
C THR A 224 -0.24 -24.65 6.42
N TYR A 225 -0.66 -24.78 7.68
CA TYR A 225 -0.08 -25.67 8.68
C TYR A 225 -1.12 -26.64 9.25
N ASP A 226 -0.87 -27.93 9.08
CA ASP A 226 -1.70 -29.01 9.64
C ASP A 226 -1.46 -29.14 11.16
N MET A 227 -2.54 -29.08 11.94
CA MET A 227 -2.54 -29.23 13.40
C MET A 227 -3.13 -30.56 13.88
N ALA A 228 -3.50 -31.48 12.99
CA ALA A 228 -4.14 -32.74 13.37
C ALA A 228 -3.26 -33.62 14.27
N ALA A 229 -1.94 -33.57 14.10
CA ALA A 229 -1.00 -34.37 14.88
C ALA A 229 -0.80 -33.90 16.34
N ILE A 230 -1.30 -32.70 16.69
CA ILE A 230 -1.13 -32.12 18.02
C ILE A 230 -2.43 -32.07 18.85
N LYS A 231 -3.57 -32.53 18.29
CA LYS A 231 -4.83 -32.67 19.02
C LYS A 231 -4.98 -34.07 19.60
N ALA A 232 -5.44 -34.14 20.84
CA ALA A 232 -5.86 -35.36 21.48
C ALA A 232 -7.07 -35.05 22.35
N ASP A 233 -7.94 -36.02 22.51
CA ASP A 233 -8.95 -36.00 23.55
C ASP A 233 -9.21 -37.43 24.03
N VAL A 234 -9.69 -37.53 25.26
CA VAL A 234 -9.80 -38.81 25.98
C VAL A 234 -11.15 -39.48 25.72
N ASP A 235 -12.22 -38.69 25.59
CA ASP A 235 -13.60 -39.16 25.50
C ASP A 235 -14.34 -38.68 24.24
N HIS A 236 -13.79 -37.77 23.43
CA HIS A 236 -14.31 -37.42 22.10
C HIS A 236 -13.47 -37.92 20.93
N ASP A 237 -14.14 -38.17 19.80
CA ASP A 237 -13.46 -38.34 18.54
C ASP A 237 -12.79 -37.02 18.12
N LEU A 238 -11.65 -37.12 17.44
CA LEU A 238 -10.88 -35.94 17.01
C LEU A 238 -11.65 -35.03 16.04
N ASP A 239 -12.69 -35.54 15.37
CA ASP A 239 -13.56 -34.79 14.46
C ASP A 239 -14.60 -33.92 15.20
N ASP A 240 -14.84 -34.19 16.48
CA ASP A 240 -15.73 -33.41 17.35
C ASP A 240 -15.00 -32.22 18.01
N LEU A 241 -13.69 -32.12 17.80
CA LEU A 241 -12.88 -31.02 18.27
C LEU A 241 -12.77 -29.95 17.17
N TYR A 242 -12.72 -28.69 17.57
CA TYR A 242 -12.48 -27.59 16.62
C TYR A 242 -11.50 -26.56 17.16
N TRP A 243 -10.74 -25.98 16.23
CA TRP A 243 -9.75 -24.95 16.50
C TRP A 243 -10.33 -23.55 16.30
N THR A 244 -9.87 -22.63 17.13
CA THR A 244 -10.06 -21.18 16.96
C THR A 244 -8.77 -20.44 17.29
N VAL A 245 -8.62 -19.23 16.76
CA VAL A 245 -7.47 -18.36 17.02
C VAL A 245 -7.94 -17.10 17.73
N GLU A 246 -7.28 -16.77 18.85
CA GLU A 246 -7.54 -15.57 19.63
C GLU A 246 -6.28 -14.68 19.69
N SER A 247 -6.45 -13.36 19.76
CA SER A 247 -5.35 -12.40 19.92
C SER A 247 -4.76 -12.45 21.32
N THR A 248 -3.47 -12.14 21.46
CA THR A 248 -2.81 -11.94 22.75
C THR A 248 -2.59 -10.46 23.04
N ASP A 249 -2.27 -10.12 24.29
CA ASP A 249 -1.94 -8.73 24.66
C ASP A 249 -0.57 -8.27 24.10
N GLN A 250 0.26 -9.20 23.62
CA GLN A 250 1.61 -8.90 23.12
C GLN A 250 1.60 -8.34 21.70
N CYS A 251 0.64 -8.77 20.89
CA CYS A 251 0.60 -8.43 19.47
C CYS A 251 -0.84 -8.42 18.93
N VAL A 252 -1.15 -7.37 18.18
CA VAL A 252 -2.35 -7.31 17.34
C VAL A 252 -1.98 -7.94 16.00
N TYR A 253 -2.13 -9.27 15.89
CA TYR A 253 -1.67 -10.02 14.73
C TYR A 253 -2.29 -9.59 13.40
N THR A 254 -3.50 -9.01 13.43
CA THR A 254 -4.19 -8.44 12.27
C THR A 254 -3.49 -7.24 11.66
N ASN A 255 -2.41 -6.75 12.28
CA ASN A 255 -1.51 -5.79 11.65
C ASN A 255 -0.52 -6.45 10.68
N TYR A 256 -0.33 -7.78 10.71
CA TYR A 256 0.65 -8.45 9.85
C TYR A 256 0.02 -9.53 8.97
N PHE A 257 -0.97 -10.25 9.50
CA PHE A 257 -1.61 -11.34 8.80
C PHE A 257 -3.02 -11.58 9.34
N THR A 258 -3.86 -12.24 8.55
CA THR A 258 -5.11 -12.84 9.02
C THR A 258 -4.97 -14.36 9.07
N THR A 259 -5.83 -15.01 9.85
CA THR A 259 -5.83 -16.47 9.97
C THR A 259 -7.23 -17.03 9.76
N THR A 260 -7.29 -18.18 9.10
CA THR A 260 -8.52 -18.96 8.92
C THR A 260 -8.23 -20.42 9.27
N ILE A 261 -9.18 -21.07 9.95
CA ILE A 261 -9.13 -22.52 10.21
C ILE A 261 -9.99 -23.25 9.19
N VAL A 262 -9.42 -24.22 8.50
CA VAL A 262 -10.13 -25.12 7.58
C VAL A 262 -9.93 -26.56 8.02
N GLY A 263 -10.89 -27.11 8.77
CA GLY A 263 -10.68 -28.40 9.44
C GLY A 263 -9.62 -28.27 10.52
N ASP A 264 -8.48 -28.95 10.35
CA ASP A 264 -7.31 -28.85 11.23
C ASP A 264 -6.20 -27.92 10.68
N ASP A 265 -6.41 -27.35 9.50
CA ASP A 265 -5.41 -26.51 8.85
C ASP A 265 -5.50 -25.06 9.34
N LEU A 266 -4.37 -24.55 9.85
CA LEU A 266 -4.17 -23.13 10.13
C LEU A 266 -3.62 -22.46 8.87
N VAL A 267 -4.47 -21.67 8.22
CA VAL A 267 -4.15 -20.93 6.99
C VAL A 267 -3.85 -19.48 7.34
N PHE A 268 -2.69 -18.99 6.90
CA PHE A 268 -2.31 -17.58 7.01
C PHE A 268 -2.56 -16.87 5.68
N ASP A 269 -3.09 -15.65 5.77
CA ASP A 269 -3.10 -14.68 4.67
C ASP A 269 -2.27 -13.47 5.11
N LEU A 270 -1.13 -13.23 4.47
CA LEU A 270 -0.24 -12.13 4.81
C LEU A 270 -0.82 -10.80 4.30
N ILE A 271 -0.68 -9.75 5.09
CA ILE A 271 -0.89 -8.39 4.61
C ILE A 271 0.33 -8.01 3.78
N GLU A 272 0.08 -7.37 2.63
CA GLU A 272 1.14 -6.90 1.74
C GLU A 272 2.09 -5.96 2.49
N ASP A 273 3.39 -6.15 2.30
CA ASP A 273 4.45 -5.32 2.90
C ASP A 273 4.48 -5.31 4.44
N ALA A 274 3.86 -6.33 5.05
CA ALA A 274 3.83 -6.47 6.49
C ALA A 274 4.92 -7.41 7.01
N THR A 275 5.70 -6.93 7.97
CA THR A 275 6.77 -7.70 8.60
C THR A 275 6.85 -7.46 10.09
N THR A 276 7.30 -8.48 10.82
CA THR A 276 7.44 -8.42 12.29
C THR A 276 8.84 -8.04 12.74
N ASN A 277 9.80 -8.01 11.82
CA ASN A 277 11.22 -7.83 12.13
C ASN A 277 11.92 -6.87 11.17
N ALA A 278 11.19 -5.90 10.59
CA ALA A 278 11.80 -4.78 9.87
C ALA A 278 12.86 -4.09 10.73
N ASN A 279 13.93 -3.64 10.10
CA ASN A 279 14.85 -2.74 10.77
C ASN A 279 14.19 -1.36 10.93
N ASP A 280 14.56 -0.59 11.95
CA ASP A 280 13.98 0.75 12.20
C ASP A 280 14.01 1.69 10.97
N TRP A 281 14.95 1.49 10.05
CA TRP A 281 15.10 2.30 8.82
C TRP A 281 14.35 1.74 7.61
N GLU A 282 13.71 0.58 7.72
CA GLU A 282 12.87 -0.04 6.68
C GLU A 282 11.39 0.21 6.94
N ILE A 283 11.02 0.66 8.14
CA ILE A 283 9.62 0.95 8.49
C ILE A 283 9.12 2.16 7.68
N ASP A 284 8.07 1.93 6.90
CA ASP A 284 7.30 2.93 6.17
C ASP A 284 6.19 3.51 7.06
N TYR A 285 6.47 4.62 7.75
CA TYR A 285 5.48 5.34 8.54
C TYR A 285 4.43 6.07 7.69
N LEU A 286 4.59 6.10 6.38
CA LEU A 286 3.73 6.77 5.45
C LEU A 286 2.54 5.86 5.06
N ASN A 287 2.75 4.54 5.01
CA ASN A 287 1.68 3.54 4.91
C ASN A 287 1.09 3.18 6.28
N ASN A 288 -0.16 3.60 6.54
CA ASN A 288 -0.90 3.31 7.78
C ASN A 288 -0.13 3.64 9.09
N ASN A 289 0.75 4.64 9.10
CA ASN A 289 1.62 4.97 10.23
C ASN A 289 2.63 3.87 10.59
N GLY A 290 3.05 3.03 9.63
CA GLY A 290 4.04 1.97 9.83
C GLY A 290 3.54 0.78 10.64
N ILE A 291 2.23 0.70 10.91
CA ILE A 291 1.65 -0.32 11.80
C ILE A 291 1.94 -1.76 11.33
N HIS A 292 2.17 -1.95 10.04
CA HIS A 292 2.42 -3.25 9.41
C HIS A 292 3.87 -3.71 9.53
N GLN A 293 4.80 -2.82 9.88
CA GLN A 293 6.24 -3.09 9.93
C GLN A 293 6.85 -2.78 11.31
N ILE A 294 6.15 -2.01 12.16
CA ILE A 294 6.52 -1.84 13.56
C ILE A 294 6.47 -3.20 14.25
N GLY A 295 7.61 -3.70 14.72
CA GLY A 295 7.70 -5.00 15.37
C GLY A 295 6.87 -5.10 16.67
N PRO A 296 6.43 -6.32 17.05
CA PRO A 296 5.59 -6.51 18.21
C PRO A 296 6.39 -6.33 19.52
N SER A 297 5.70 -6.00 20.62
CA SER A 297 6.38 -5.55 21.85
C SER A 297 7.23 -6.66 22.48
N GLY A 298 8.54 -6.41 22.63
CA GLY A 298 9.46 -7.29 23.35
C GLY A 298 9.91 -8.56 22.61
N SER A 299 9.55 -8.75 21.34
CA SER A 299 9.92 -9.93 20.53
C SER A 299 9.79 -9.65 19.03
N GLU A 300 10.51 -10.38 18.18
CA GLU A 300 10.26 -10.43 16.72
C GLU A 300 9.13 -11.40 16.34
N TYR A 301 8.56 -12.10 17.33
CA TYR A 301 7.42 -12.99 17.13
C TYR A 301 6.16 -12.34 17.66
N CYS A 302 5.15 -12.24 16.80
CA CYS A 302 3.79 -11.88 17.15
C CYS A 302 3.08 -13.09 17.78
N GLN A 303 2.71 -13.02 19.05
CA GLN A 303 2.05 -14.13 19.74
C GLN A 303 0.56 -14.20 19.43
N ILE A 304 0.10 -15.39 19.03
CA ILE A 304 -1.33 -15.73 18.90
C ILE A 304 -1.68 -16.90 19.82
N ARG A 305 -2.94 -16.98 20.25
CA ARG A 305 -3.44 -18.07 21.09
C ARG A 305 -4.28 -19.03 20.25
N LEU A 306 -3.79 -20.25 20.10
CA LEU A 306 -4.58 -21.36 19.59
C LEU A 306 -5.49 -21.87 20.71
N VAL A 307 -6.76 -22.09 20.39
CA VAL A 307 -7.77 -22.57 21.33
C VAL A 307 -8.46 -23.78 20.72
N LEU A 308 -8.27 -24.93 21.35
CA LEU A 308 -8.93 -26.20 21.03
C LEU A 308 -10.13 -26.36 21.96
N ARG A 309 -11.29 -26.68 21.39
CA ARG A 309 -12.54 -26.83 22.14
C ARG A 309 -13.25 -28.10 21.70
N ASP A 310 -13.97 -28.72 22.64
CA ASP A 310 -15.00 -29.70 22.30
C ASP A 310 -16.17 -28.98 21.63
N THR A 311 -17.09 -29.73 21.02
CA THR A 311 -18.32 -29.15 20.50
C THR A 311 -19.09 -28.34 21.57
N PRO A 312 -19.85 -27.28 21.19
CA PRO A 312 -20.62 -26.51 22.18
C PRO A 312 -21.75 -27.31 22.85
N THR A 313 -22.14 -28.43 22.26
CA THR A 313 -23.20 -29.33 22.75
C THR A 313 -22.77 -30.75 22.51
N ALA A 314 -22.95 -31.64 23.50
CA ALA A 314 -22.62 -33.06 23.40
C ALA A 314 -22.99 -33.64 22.03
N PRO A 315 -22.06 -34.35 21.36
CA PRO A 315 -22.37 -35.01 20.10
C PRO A 315 -23.50 -36.03 20.30
N THR A 316 -24.40 -36.11 19.33
CA THR A 316 -25.60 -36.96 19.42
C THR A 316 -25.64 -38.08 18.39
N THR A 317 -24.65 -38.14 17.49
CA THR A 317 -24.67 -39.05 16.34
C THR A 317 -23.31 -39.69 16.09
N GLN A 318 -23.19 -41.00 16.36
CA GLN A 318 -22.11 -41.85 15.85
C GLN A 318 -22.73 -43.14 15.27
N GLY A 319 -22.31 -43.51 14.06
CA GLY A 319 -22.66 -44.80 13.44
C GLY A 319 -24.11 -45.01 12.97
N GLU A 320 -24.39 -46.22 12.50
CA GLU A 320 -25.63 -46.64 11.82
C GLU A 320 -26.88 -46.61 12.73
N TYR A 321 -26.70 -46.50 14.05
CA TYR A 321 -27.76 -46.54 15.07
C TYR A 321 -27.93 -45.22 15.85
N ASN A 322 -27.24 -44.14 15.44
CA ASN A 322 -27.46 -42.78 15.93
C ASN A 322 -27.36 -42.63 17.47
N THR A 323 -26.40 -43.33 18.07
CA THR A 323 -26.11 -43.28 19.52
C THR A 323 -24.63 -43.00 19.70
N TYR A 324 -24.30 -41.81 20.21
CA TYR A 324 -22.92 -41.41 20.50
C TYR A 324 -22.47 -42.02 21.84
N VAL A 325 -21.21 -42.44 21.90
CA VAL A 325 -20.57 -43.02 23.09
C VAL A 325 -19.30 -42.19 23.33
N PRO A 326 -19.16 -41.46 24.45
CA PRO A 326 -19.99 -41.48 25.66
C PRO A 326 -21.39 -40.88 25.48
N ASN A 327 -22.39 -41.47 26.16
CA ASN A 327 -23.79 -41.00 26.03
C ASN A 327 -24.15 -39.97 27.11
N TYR A 328 -24.13 -38.70 26.71
CA TYR A 328 -24.50 -37.54 27.54
C TYR A 328 -26.02 -37.24 27.58
N ASP A 329 -26.87 -38.08 26.98
CA ASP A 329 -28.34 -37.90 27.02
C ASP A 329 -28.89 -38.16 28.42
N GLN A 330 -29.33 -37.09 29.10
CA GLN A 330 -29.91 -37.15 30.44
C GLN A 330 -31.21 -37.99 30.53
N SER A 331 -31.86 -38.31 29.41
CA SER A 331 -33.00 -39.26 29.41
C SER A 331 -32.55 -40.71 29.61
N VAL A 332 -31.30 -41.02 29.26
CA VAL A 332 -30.67 -42.34 29.40
C VAL A 332 -29.73 -42.36 30.61
N MET A 333 -28.92 -41.33 30.80
CA MET A 333 -27.94 -41.17 31.88
C MET A 333 -28.29 -39.91 32.69
N ALA A 334 -29.17 -40.06 33.68
CA ALA A 334 -29.85 -38.93 34.35
C ALA A 334 -28.95 -37.86 34.98
N ILE A 335 -27.71 -38.20 35.32
CA ILE A 335 -26.73 -37.28 35.95
C ILE A 335 -25.52 -37.02 35.06
N ALA A 336 -25.58 -37.36 33.75
CA ALA A 336 -24.51 -37.02 32.82
C ALA A 336 -24.37 -35.49 32.70
N ASP A 337 -23.14 -34.99 32.85
CA ASP A 337 -22.80 -33.57 32.82
C ASP A 337 -21.83 -33.30 31.67
N TYR A 338 -22.35 -32.67 30.62
CA TYR A 338 -21.53 -32.19 29.51
C TYR A 338 -21.25 -30.71 29.68
N GLN A 339 -19.97 -30.38 29.85
CA GLN A 339 -19.46 -29.01 29.85
C GLN A 339 -18.36 -28.92 28.81
N GLN A 340 -18.48 -27.98 27.85
CA GLN A 340 -17.46 -27.80 26.81
C GLN A 340 -16.07 -27.59 27.43
N GLY A 341 -15.16 -28.52 27.15
CA GLY A 341 -13.76 -28.44 27.51
C GLY A 341 -12.99 -27.50 26.59
N VAL A 342 -11.88 -26.96 27.12
CA VAL A 342 -11.03 -26.00 26.41
C VAL A 342 -9.56 -26.23 26.77
N ALA A 343 -8.71 -26.31 25.76
CA ALA A 343 -7.26 -26.19 25.90
C ALA A 343 -6.72 -25.02 25.07
N THR A 344 -5.64 -24.41 25.55
CA THR A 344 -5.02 -23.25 24.89
C THR A 344 -3.52 -23.40 24.79
N LYS A 345 -2.95 -22.87 23.70
CA LYS A 345 -1.50 -22.80 23.50
C LYS A 345 -1.12 -21.52 22.78
N GLU A 346 -0.12 -20.82 23.30
CA GLU A 346 0.42 -19.62 22.66
C GLU A 346 1.55 -20.02 21.70
N ILE A 347 1.49 -19.49 20.48
CA ILE A 347 2.50 -19.68 19.45
C ILE A 347 3.00 -18.33 18.95
N GLY A 348 4.28 -18.26 18.59
CA GLY A 348 4.88 -17.05 18.01
C GLY A 348 4.93 -17.12 16.49
N VAL A 349 4.39 -16.14 15.79
CA VAL A 349 4.50 -16.02 14.33
C VAL A 349 5.44 -14.88 14.00
N ARG A 350 6.49 -15.16 13.23
CA ARG A 350 7.41 -14.16 12.70
C ARG A 350 7.23 -14.09 11.18
N VAL A 351 6.90 -12.92 10.69
CA VAL A 351 6.96 -12.61 9.25
C VAL A 351 8.34 -11.99 9.01
N GLU A 352 9.14 -12.66 8.19
CA GLU A 352 10.51 -12.29 7.86
C GLU A 352 10.54 -11.20 6.79
N ASN A 353 11.15 -10.06 7.12
CA ASN A 353 11.36 -8.94 6.20
C ASN A 353 12.14 -9.37 4.94
N VAL A 354 11.61 -9.03 3.77
CA VAL A 354 12.27 -9.18 2.48
C VAL A 354 12.86 -7.83 2.05
N ARG A 355 13.95 -7.85 1.29
CA ARG A 355 14.49 -6.60 0.73
C ARG A 355 13.52 -6.05 -0.32
N GLU A 356 12.93 -4.91 -0.02
CA GLU A 356 12.20 -4.07 -0.98
C GLU A 356 13.14 -3.55 -2.09
N GLN A 357 12.64 -3.59 -3.32
CA GLN A 357 13.29 -2.95 -4.47
C GLN A 357 12.98 -1.45 -4.45
N VAL A 358 14.00 -0.61 -4.58
CA VAL A 358 13.82 0.85 -4.60
C VAL A 358 14.26 1.41 -5.96
N PRO A 359 13.37 2.12 -6.68
CA PRO A 359 13.73 2.82 -7.90
C PRO A 359 14.66 4.00 -7.58
N ASP A 360 15.50 4.38 -8.53
CA ASP A 360 16.31 5.59 -8.46
C ASP A 360 16.24 6.31 -9.81
N TYR A 361 16.12 7.64 -9.79
CA TYR A 361 16.03 8.46 -10.99
C TYR A 361 17.06 9.57 -10.93
N TYR A 362 17.71 9.84 -12.05
CA TYR A 362 18.75 10.84 -12.11
C TYR A 362 18.76 11.55 -13.45
N PHE A 363 19.17 12.82 -13.43
CA PHE A 363 19.38 13.56 -14.66
C PHE A 363 20.62 13.08 -15.43
N ASP A 364 20.54 13.12 -16.75
CA ASP A 364 21.64 12.76 -17.65
C ASP A 364 22.74 13.85 -17.66
N ASP A 365 23.99 13.47 -17.37
CA ASP A 365 25.13 14.38 -17.26
C ASP A 365 25.77 14.80 -18.59
N GLU A 366 25.45 14.13 -19.71
CA GLU A 366 25.97 14.47 -21.04
C GLU A 366 24.95 15.24 -21.90
N ALA A 367 23.67 14.88 -21.84
CA ALA A 367 22.61 15.41 -22.72
C ALA A 367 21.42 16.01 -21.98
N GLY A 368 21.48 16.09 -20.64
CA GLY A 368 20.30 16.32 -19.81
C GLY A 368 19.82 17.75 -19.66
N PHE A 369 20.42 18.77 -20.29
CA PHE A 369 19.91 20.14 -20.26
C PHE A 369 20.07 20.84 -21.62
N SER A 370 18.99 21.37 -22.19
CA SER A 370 19.05 22.09 -23.47
C SER A 370 17.97 23.17 -23.59
N PHE A 371 18.36 24.36 -24.07
CA PHE A 371 17.44 25.42 -24.51
C PHE A 371 16.96 25.24 -25.97
N ASN A 372 17.09 24.02 -26.54
CA ASN A 372 16.63 23.68 -27.89
C ASN A 372 17.15 24.62 -28.99
N GLY A 373 18.38 25.10 -28.85
CA GLY A 373 19.02 26.00 -29.81
C GLY A 373 18.48 27.44 -29.82
N VAL A 374 17.68 27.84 -28.83
CA VAL A 374 17.28 29.24 -28.63
C VAL A 374 18.48 30.03 -28.12
N THR A 375 18.92 31.05 -28.87
CA THR A 375 20.13 31.81 -28.54
C THR A 375 19.85 33.23 -28.07
N ASN A 376 18.80 33.88 -28.57
CA ASN A 376 18.48 35.27 -28.28
C ASN A 376 16.98 35.40 -28.08
N VAL A 377 16.53 36.11 -27.04
CA VAL A 377 15.10 36.25 -26.73
C VAL A 377 14.74 37.67 -26.33
N MET A 378 13.47 38.05 -26.49
CA MET A 378 12.95 39.30 -25.91
C MET A 378 12.72 39.11 -24.40
N THR A 379 12.73 40.19 -23.63
CA THR A 379 12.37 40.10 -22.21
C THR A 379 10.90 39.65 -22.06
N GLY A 380 10.65 38.67 -21.20
CA GLY A 380 9.32 38.09 -20.99
C GLY A 380 8.95 37.04 -22.03
N THR A 381 9.93 36.22 -22.45
CA THR A 381 9.75 35.14 -23.41
C THR A 381 9.69 33.81 -22.67
N TYR A 382 8.77 32.93 -23.08
CA TYR A 382 8.73 31.53 -22.65
C TYR A 382 9.66 30.70 -23.55
N VAL A 383 10.68 30.07 -22.97
CA VAL A 383 11.72 29.32 -23.69
C VAL A 383 11.60 27.82 -23.37
N PRO A 384 11.52 26.93 -24.38
CA PRO A 384 11.43 25.50 -24.15
C PRO A 384 12.77 24.96 -23.65
N VAL A 385 12.78 24.46 -22.42
CA VAL A 385 13.91 23.77 -21.80
C VAL A 385 13.62 22.29 -21.81
N THR A 386 14.57 21.51 -22.30
CA THR A 386 14.51 20.05 -22.31
C THR A 386 15.52 19.46 -21.36
N ILE A 387 15.05 18.56 -20.51
CA ILE A 387 15.89 17.72 -19.67
C ILE A 387 15.75 16.25 -20.03
N ALA A 388 16.75 15.45 -19.69
CA ALA A 388 16.70 14.00 -19.81
C ALA A 388 16.85 13.34 -18.43
N VAL A 389 15.93 12.43 -18.12
CA VAL A 389 15.90 11.65 -16.88
C VAL A 389 16.09 10.18 -17.21
N ASN A 390 16.99 9.54 -16.48
CA ASN A 390 17.31 8.12 -16.62
C ASN A 390 16.67 7.32 -15.48
N GLY A 391 16.12 6.15 -15.81
CA GLY A 391 15.66 5.16 -14.84
C GLY A 391 16.82 4.27 -14.38
N GLY A 392 17.10 4.28 -13.08
CA GLY A 392 18.13 3.48 -12.42
C GLY A 392 17.58 2.77 -11.18
N GLY A 393 18.47 2.51 -10.21
CA GLY A 393 18.11 1.83 -8.95
C GLY A 393 18.01 0.32 -9.09
N ASP A 394 17.09 -0.29 -8.33
CA ASP A 394 16.77 -1.71 -8.45
C ASP A 394 15.72 -1.91 -9.56
N GLU A 395 15.89 -2.94 -10.41
CA GLU A 395 14.90 -3.32 -11.43
C GLU A 395 13.63 -3.86 -10.74
N GLY A 396 12.45 -3.29 -11.06
CA GLY A 396 11.15 -3.66 -10.49
C GLY A 396 10.74 -5.14 -10.73
N PRO A 397 9.54 -5.56 -10.30
CA PRO A 397 8.36 -4.74 -10.00
C PRO A 397 8.32 -4.17 -8.57
N TYR A 398 7.86 -2.92 -8.46
CA TYR A 398 7.63 -2.24 -7.17
C TYR A 398 6.22 -2.53 -6.64
N ARG A 399 6.07 -2.52 -5.30
CA ARG A 399 4.77 -2.74 -4.62
C ARG A 399 3.87 -1.51 -4.57
N TYR A 400 4.48 -0.34 -4.72
CA TYR A 400 3.80 0.94 -4.84
C TYR A 400 3.96 1.50 -6.25
N ASP A 401 3.03 2.38 -6.64
CA ASP A 401 3.16 3.16 -7.87
C ASP A 401 3.65 4.58 -7.51
N HIS A 402 4.40 5.20 -8.41
CA HIS A 402 5.03 6.49 -8.15
C HIS A 402 5.22 7.27 -9.46
N MET A 403 5.32 8.58 -9.33
CA MET A 403 5.50 9.50 -10.46
C MET A 403 6.68 10.44 -10.22
N LEU A 404 7.16 11.08 -11.29
CA LEU A 404 8.13 12.16 -11.17
C LEU A 404 7.41 13.50 -11.08
N ALA A 405 7.70 14.27 -10.03
CA ALA A 405 7.32 15.66 -9.89
C ALA A 405 8.48 16.55 -10.34
N ILE A 406 8.36 17.17 -11.52
CA ILE A 406 9.43 17.99 -12.10
C ILE A 406 9.00 19.46 -12.10
N THR A 407 9.85 20.32 -11.54
CA THR A 407 9.64 21.77 -11.47
C THR A 407 10.81 22.48 -12.15
N TYR A 408 10.49 23.36 -13.10
CA TYR A 408 11.49 24.20 -13.76
C TYR A 408 11.46 25.57 -13.10
N HIS A 409 12.63 26.07 -12.74
CA HIS A 409 12.80 27.29 -11.99
C HIS A 409 13.61 28.33 -12.76
N THR A 410 13.22 29.59 -12.60
CA THR A 410 13.86 30.77 -13.20
C THR A 410 13.80 31.97 -12.27
N ASP A 411 14.93 32.66 -12.10
CA ASP A 411 15.01 33.86 -11.27
C ASP A 411 14.72 35.16 -12.05
N GLY A 412 14.67 36.28 -11.31
CA GLY A 412 14.51 37.61 -11.90
C GLY A 412 13.08 38.03 -12.23
N HIS A 413 12.06 37.24 -11.83
CA HIS A 413 10.64 37.56 -12.05
C HIS A 413 9.72 36.99 -10.96
N ASP A 414 8.44 37.39 -11.00
CA ASP A 414 7.38 36.89 -10.11
C ASP A 414 6.39 35.93 -10.82
N ASP A 415 6.73 35.41 -12.00
CA ASP A 415 5.91 34.41 -12.70
C ASP A 415 5.78 33.12 -11.87
N VAL A 416 4.63 32.44 -11.98
CA VAL A 416 4.33 31.26 -11.16
C VAL A 416 4.92 30.02 -11.81
N GLU A 417 5.86 29.39 -11.11
CA GLU A 417 6.43 28.09 -11.49
C GLU A 417 5.46 26.97 -11.12
N LEU A 418 5.26 26.02 -12.04
CA LEU A 418 4.31 24.91 -11.86
C LEU A 418 5.03 23.57 -11.90
N THR A 419 4.83 22.75 -10.88
CA THR A 419 5.27 21.35 -10.87
C THR A 419 4.42 20.51 -11.83
N ARG A 420 5.10 19.73 -12.67
CA ARG A 420 4.48 18.78 -13.61
C ARG A 420 4.71 17.35 -13.13
N TYR A 421 3.72 16.50 -13.34
CA TYR A 421 3.78 15.10 -12.92
C TYR A 421 3.87 14.20 -14.15
N TYR A 422 4.94 13.41 -14.22
CA TYR A 422 5.23 12.51 -15.34
C TYR A 422 5.26 11.05 -14.89
N ALA A 423 4.95 10.16 -15.82
CA ALA A 423 5.27 8.74 -15.65
C ALA A 423 6.78 8.58 -15.59
N VAL A 424 7.22 7.67 -14.72
CA VAL A 424 8.64 7.37 -14.51
C VAL A 424 9.24 6.63 -15.71
N PRO A 425 10.54 6.85 -16.03
CA PRO A 425 11.26 6.02 -16.98
C PRO A 425 11.33 4.55 -16.54
N ASP A 426 11.27 3.63 -17.49
CA ASP A 426 11.59 2.22 -17.24
C ASP A 426 13.06 2.08 -16.79
N TYR A 427 13.38 1.03 -16.04
CA TYR A 427 14.75 0.72 -15.64
C TYR A 427 15.69 0.65 -16.86
N GLY A 428 16.77 1.44 -16.84
CA GLY A 428 17.75 1.56 -17.92
C GLY A 428 17.30 2.40 -19.12
N ALA A 429 16.09 2.97 -19.11
CA ALA A 429 15.60 3.86 -20.15
C ALA A 429 15.93 5.34 -19.84
N SER A 430 15.97 6.15 -20.90
CA SER A 430 16.14 7.60 -20.84
C SER A 430 14.95 8.28 -21.49
N VAL A 431 14.29 9.18 -20.77
CA VAL A 431 13.12 9.93 -21.25
C VAL A 431 13.42 11.42 -21.21
N LYS A 432 13.02 12.15 -22.25
CA LYS A 432 13.16 13.60 -22.35
C LYS A 432 11.86 14.30 -21.99
N TYR A 433 11.93 15.28 -21.11
CA TYR A 433 10.81 16.15 -20.74
C TYR A 433 11.13 17.57 -21.20
N THR A 434 10.15 18.24 -21.81
CA THR A 434 10.30 19.60 -22.33
C THR A 434 9.18 20.47 -21.77
N GLU A 435 9.54 21.55 -21.09
CA GLU A 435 8.59 22.57 -20.61
C GLU A 435 9.15 23.97 -20.88
N ASP A 436 8.26 24.96 -20.93
CA ASP A 436 8.62 26.35 -21.17
C ASP A 436 8.97 27.06 -19.86
N VAL A 437 10.10 27.76 -19.83
CA VAL A 437 10.54 28.59 -18.71
C VAL A 437 10.47 30.06 -19.06
N TYR A 438 10.09 30.91 -18.11
CA TYR A 438 9.93 32.34 -18.34
C TYR A 438 11.26 33.07 -18.17
N ILE A 439 11.75 33.74 -19.20
CA ILE A 439 13.04 34.45 -19.18
C ILE A 439 12.83 35.95 -19.31
N THR A 440 13.45 36.71 -18.41
CA THR A 440 13.48 38.17 -18.42
C THR A 440 14.91 38.68 -18.47
N LYS A 441 15.09 39.99 -18.69
CA LYS A 441 16.42 40.63 -18.65
C LYS A 441 17.17 40.44 -17.33
N ASP A 442 16.45 40.19 -16.23
CA ASP A 442 17.00 40.09 -14.88
C ASP A 442 17.25 38.62 -14.49
N THR A 443 16.90 37.67 -15.38
CA THR A 443 17.11 36.23 -15.18
C THR A 443 18.60 35.90 -15.35
N THR A 444 19.18 35.26 -14.34
CA THR A 444 20.59 34.85 -14.29
C THR A 444 20.77 33.35 -14.10
N HIS A 445 19.71 32.63 -13.74
CA HIS A 445 19.79 31.22 -13.34
C HIS A 445 18.52 30.48 -13.74
N VAL A 446 18.68 29.39 -14.50
CA VAL A 446 17.64 28.38 -14.75
C VAL A 446 18.10 27.06 -14.13
N TRP A 447 17.26 26.41 -13.34
CA TRP A 447 17.50 25.06 -12.81
C TRP A 447 16.22 24.24 -12.83
N VAL A 448 16.37 22.92 -12.78
CA VAL A 448 15.25 21.98 -12.74
C VAL A 448 15.41 21.12 -11.50
N GLU A 449 14.32 20.99 -10.76
CA GLU A 449 14.19 20.07 -9.63
C GLU A 449 13.26 18.92 -10.04
N MET A 450 13.65 17.71 -9.67
CA MET A 450 12.87 16.49 -9.84
C MET A 450 12.76 15.83 -8.48
N ASP A 451 11.54 15.44 -8.14
CA ASP A 451 11.25 14.63 -6.97
C ASP A 451 10.48 13.37 -7.40
N VAL A 452 10.57 12.32 -6.60
CA VAL A 452 9.72 11.13 -6.77
C VAL A 452 8.53 11.32 -5.83
N VAL A 453 7.33 11.03 -6.28
CA VAL A 453 6.14 11.15 -5.43
C VAL A 453 5.38 9.84 -5.41
N THR A 454 5.11 9.34 -4.22
CA THR A 454 4.46 8.03 -4.04
C THR A 454 2.95 8.20 -4.18
N CYS A 455 2.31 7.33 -4.96
CA CYS A 455 0.87 7.37 -5.17
C CYS A 455 0.12 6.66 -4.02
N LEU A 456 -1.00 7.25 -3.59
CA LEU A 456 -1.89 6.63 -2.60
C LEU A 456 -2.69 5.43 -3.16
N ALA A 457 -2.70 5.27 -4.48
CA ALA A 457 -3.34 4.15 -5.18
C ALA A 457 -2.33 3.51 -6.15
N ASN A 458 -2.42 2.19 -6.31
CA ASN A 458 -1.66 1.42 -7.28
C ASN A 458 -2.65 0.75 -8.28
N PRO A 459 -2.73 1.20 -9.55
CA PRO A 459 -1.96 2.28 -10.18
C PRO A 459 -2.42 3.69 -9.78
N CYS A 460 -1.58 4.70 -10.01
CA CYS A 460 -1.86 6.11 -9.71
C CYS A 460 -3.18 6.59 -10.33
N ASP A 461 -4.07 7.17 -9.50
CA ASP A 461 -5.33 7.74 -9.98
C ASP A 461 -5.13 9.15 -10.58
N MET A 462 -5.07 9.22 -11.90
CA MET A 462 -4.92 10.47 -12.65
C MET A 462 -6.17 11.36 -12.64
N SER A 463 -7.31 10.88 -12.11
CA SER A 463 -8.58 11.63 -12.07
C SER A 463 -8.72 12.52 -10.83
N VAL A 464 -7.95 12.27 -9.78
CA VAL A 464 -7.94 13.07 -8.55
C VAL A 464 -6.87 14.18 -8.60
N THR A 465 -6.98 15.14 -7.68
CA THR A 465 -6.04 16.26 -7.55
C THR A 465 -4.67 15.77 -7.07
N ALA A 466 -3.60 16.51 -7.31
CA ALA A 466 -2.26 16.11 -6.84
C ALA A 466 -2.20 15.90 -5.31
N ALA A 467 -2.90 16.74 -4.54
CA ALA A 467 -2.97 16.63 -3.08
C ALA A 467 -3.71 15.38 -2.57
N ASP A 468 -4.64 14.84 -3.37
CA ASP A 468 -5.36 13.60 -3.05
C ASP A 468 -4.77 12.38 -3.76
N ARG A 469 -3.82 12.58 -4.69
CA ARG A 469 -3.18 11.52 -5.48
C ARG A 469 -1.93 11.01 -4.79
N PHE A 470 -1.10 11.95 -4.36
CA PHE A 470 0.21 11.66 -3.82
C PHE A 470 0.17 11.70 -2.32
N GLN A 471 1.07 10.93 -1.74
CA GLN A 471 1.39 11.04 -0.34
C GLN A 471 1.91 12.46 -0.03
N ALA A 472 1.47 13.02 1.09
CA ALA A 472 1.89 14.35 1.50
C ALA A 472 3.22 14.26 2.29
N ASP A 473 4.23 15.00 1.86
CA ASP A 473 5.47 15.20 2.63
C ASP A 473 5.28 16.28 3.72
N GLU A 474 4.24 16.13 4.53
CA GLU A 474 3.94 17.03 5.64
C GLU A 474 3.66 16.24 6.92
N PRO A 475 4.54 16.33 7.94
CA PRO A 475 5.74 17.18 7.98
C PRO A 475 6.91 16.56 7.20
N GLY A 476 7.81 17.41 6.68
CA GLY A 476 8.92 16.97 5.83
C GLY A 476 9.80 15.87 6.45
N SER A 477 10.32 14.99 5.59
CA SER A 477 11.02 13.73 5.91
C SER A 477 12.29 13.80 6.81
N HIS A 478 12.72 14.99 7.29
CA HIS A 478 14.00 15.23 8.00
C HIS A 478 13.93 15.66 9.48
N TYR A 479 12.74 15.80 10.07
CA TYR A 479 12.61 16.32 11.44
C TYR A 479 12.71 15.23 12.53
N ALA A 480 13.32 15.55 13.68
CA ALA A 480 13.43 14.62 14.82
C ALA A 480 12.11 14.43 15.58
N ILE A 481 11.91 13.24 16.16
CA ILE A 481 10.96 13.03 17.27
C ILE A 481 11.66 13.03 18.62
N ILE A 482 11.07 13.75 19.58
CA ILE A 482 11.47 13.77 20.99
C ILE A 482 10.23 13.47 21.83
N ASN A 483 10.18 12.32 22.51
CA ASN A 483 9.06 11.90 23.37
C ASN A 483 7.68 11.90 22.66
N ASN A 484 7.59 11.32 21.46
CA ASN A 484 6.39 11.30 20.62
C ASN A 484 5.85 12.69 20.23
N VAL A 485 6.71 13.71 20.25
CA VAL A 485 6.41 15.06 19.74
C VAL A 485 7.50 15.45 18.76
N GLN A 486 7.10 15.93 17.58
CA GLN A 486 8.01 16.37 16.55
C GLN A 486 8.75 17.65 16.96
N SER A 487 10.04 17.69 16.65
CA SER A 487 10.95 18.81 16.93
C SER A 487 11.07 19.71 15.71
N ASP A 488 11.20 21.03 15.92
CA ASP A 488 11.53 22.00 14.86
C ASP A 488 13.00 21.89 14.35
N ASP A 489 13.76 20.92 14.88
CA ASP A 489 15.16 20.72 14.57
C ASP A 489 15.30 19.60 13.51
N PRO A 490 15.84 19.90 12.31
CA PRO A 490 16.20 18.86 11.35
C PRO A 490 17.27 17.94 11.95
N TRP A 491 17.03 16.63 11.90
CA TRP A 491 17.75 15.63 12.68
C TRP A 491 18.68 14.76 11.86
N SER A 492 18.27 14.42 10.63
CA SER A 492 19.14 13.87 9.60
C SER A 492 19.53 14.99 8.65
N LYS A 493 20.78 14.95 8.17
CA LYS A 493 21.09 15.66 6.92
C LYS A 493 20.36 14.94 5.78
N PRO A 494 19.92 15.65 4.73
CA PRO A 494 19.51 15.01 3.48
C PRO A 494 20.47 13.87 3.12
N GLY A 495 19.93 12.68 2.87
CA GLY A 495 20.69 11.44 2.62
C GLY A 495 21.19 10.61 3.82
N GLN A 496 21.19 11.05 5.08
CA GLN A 496 21.64 10.17 6.19
C GLN A 496 20.52 9.32 6.79
N TYR A 497 20.77 8.01 6.97
CA TYR A 497 19.96 7.17 7.86
C TYR A 497 20.00 7.78 9.27
N GLY A 498 18.90 8.42 9.69
CA GLY A 498 18.82 9.08 10.98
C GLY A 498 18.71 8.08 12.12
N LYS A 499 19.83 7.62 12.69
CA LYS A 499 19.82 6.83 13.94
C LYS A 499 20.90 7.29 14.92
N ASN A 500 20.49 7.58 16.16
CA ASN A 500 21.41 7.65 17.29
C ASN A 500 20.83 6.93 18.53
N ALA A 501 21.53 6.97 19.66
CA ALA A 501 21.16 6.28 20.89
C ALA A 501 19.80 6.68 21.51
N SER A 502 19.11 7.71 21.01
CA SER A 502 17.86 8.22 21.57
C SER A 502 16.82 8.70 20.55
N LYS A 503 17.13 8.72 19.25
CA LYS A 503 16.16 9.08 18.19
C LYS A 503 16.40 8.30 16.90
N THR A 504 15.30 8.07 16.18
CA THR A 504 15.22 7.41 14.87
C THR A 504 14.46 8.31 13.91
N SER A 505 14.85 8.31 12.62
CA SER A 505 14.05 8.89 11.53
C SER A 505 12.73 8.12 11.39
N GLU A 506 11.66 8.79 10.99
CA GLU A 506 10.38 8.14 10.63
C GLU A 506 10.36 7.65 9.18
N ARG A 507 11.36 7.94 8.33
CA ARG A 507 11.28 7.62 6.90
C ARG A 507 12.64 7.25 6.28
N ARG A 508 12.61 6.45 5.20
CA ARG A 508 13.75 6.28 4.30
C ARG A 508 13.97 7.58 3.50
N PRO A 509 15.19 8.15 3.46
CA PRO A 509 15.44 9.43 2.79
C PRO A 509 15.34 9.42 1.26
N LEU A 510 14.93 8.31 0.63
CA LEU A 510 15.22 8.06 -0.78
C LEU A 510 14.17 8.57 -1.76
N LEU A 511 12.95 8.87 -1.30
CA LEU A 511 11.85 9.06 -2.24
C LEU A 511 11.21 10.44 -2.25
N GLU A 512 11.36 11.29 -1.23
CA GLU A 512 10.80 12.65 -1.22
C GLU A 512 11.77 13.54 -0.41
N ASP A 513 12.82 14.04 -1.08
CA ASP A 513 13.86 14.87 -0.43
C ASP A 513 14.40 15.97 -1.35
N SER A 514 14.10 17.22 -0.99
CA SER A 514 14.79 18.39 -1.53
C SER A 514 16.27 18.36 -1.13
N ASN A 515 17.15 18.12 -2.10
CA ASN A 515 18.63 18.26 -2.11
C ASN A 515 19.45 16.97 -2.22
N TRP A 516 18.91 15.91 -2.85
CA TRP A 516 19.73 14.77 -3.29
C TRP A 516 20.54 15.13 -4.54
N CYS A 517 21.80 14.70 -4.64
CA CYS A 517 22.67 15.10 -5.75
C CYS A 517 22.19 14.74 -7.18
N ASN A 518 21.16 13.91 -7.33
CA ASN A 518 20.53 13.54 -8.60
C ASN A 518 19.20 14.27 -8.87
N ASN A 519 18.71 15.06 -7.91
CA ASN A 519 17.36 15.65 -7.90
C ASN A 519 17.33 17.08 -8.46
N MET A 520 18.49 17.73 -8.60
CA MET A 520 18.60 19.08 -9.14
C MET A 520 19.67 19.13 -10.24
N MET A 521 19.35 19.86 -11.31
CA MET A 521 20.27 20.16 -12.40
C MET A 521 20.21 21.66 -12.72
N THR A 522 21.38 22.29 -12.90
CA THR A 522 21.50 23.72 -13.22
C THR A 522 22.14 23.96 -14.59
N SER A 523 21.71 25.04 -15.23
CA SER A 523 22.35 25.60 -16.44
C SER A 523 23.73 26.19 -16.18
N LEU A 524 24.05 26.55 -14.93
CA LEU A 524 25.32 27.19 -14.57
C LEU A 524 26.53 26.25 -14.75
N ALA A 525 27.73 26.85 -14.84
CA ALA A 525 29.01 26.13 -14.89
C ALA A 525 29.35 25.41 -13.57
N THR A 526 28.81 25.91 -12.46
CA THR A 526 29.03 25.40 -11.12
C THR A 526 27.72 25.27 -10.39
N ALA A 527 27.51 24.14 -9.75
CA ALA A 527 26.36 23.86 -8.89
C ALA A 527 26.71 24.02 -7.41
N ASP A 528 25.66 24.25 -6.62
CA ASP A 528 25.73 24.20 -5.16
C ASP A 528 26.00 22.79 -4.64
N VAL A 529 26.37 22.73 -3.35
CA VAL A 529 26.67 21.47 -2.66
C VAL A 529 25.37 20.73 -2.35
N CYS A 530 25.35 19.45 -2.71
CA CYS A 530 24.27 18.50 -2.45
C CYS A 530 24.73 17.39 -1.50
N ASN A 531 23.78 16.62 -0.96
CA ASN A 531 24.10 15.48 -0.10
C ASN A 531 23.74 14.15 -0.77
N HIS A 532 24.36 13.08 -0.27
CA HIS A 532 24.14 11.71 -0.71
C HIS A 532 23.91 10.80 0.49
N ALA A 533 23.23 9.68 0.26
CA ALA A 533 23.20 8.61 1.24
C ALA A 533 24.53 7.87 1.38
N ASN A 534 25.07 7.91 2.60
CA ASN A 534 26.31 7.21 2.99
C ASN A 534 27.54 7.57 2.16
N GLN A 535 27.53 8.72 1.50
CA GLN A 535 28.66 9.26 0.74
C GLN A 535 28.96 10.69 1.20
N PRO A 536 30.20 11.19 1.01
CA PRO A 536 30.49 12.60 1.26
C PRO A 536 29.62 13.51 0.39
N ALA A 537 29.36 14.72 0.86
CA ALA A 537 28.68 15.75 0.06
C ALA A 537 29.39 15.97 -1.28
N SER A 538 28.59 16.20 -2.32
CA SER A 538 29.04 16.46 -3.69
C SER A 538 28.40 17.77 -4.17
N ASN A 539 28.45 18.06 -5.47
CA ASN A 539 27.71 19.16 -6.07
C ASN A 539 26.56 18.61 -6.93
N PHE A 540 25.47 19.37 -7.06
CA PHE A 540 24.43 19.04 -8.04
C PHE A 540 24.99 19.02 -9.46
N LEU A 541 24.20 18.50 -10.40
CA LEU A 541 24.62 18.43 -11.78
C LEU A 541 24.60 19.81 -12.43
N ALA A 542 25.74 20.22 -13.00
CA ALA A 542 25.94 21.52 -13.66
C ALA A 542 26.34 21.27 -15.12
N THR A 543 25.66 21.94 -16.05
CA THR A 543 25.78 21.64 -17.49
C THR A 543 26.54 22.69 -18.29
N ASP A 544 26.90 23.83 -17.68
CA ASP A 544 27.58 24.96 -18.33
C ASP A 544 26.89 25.40 -19.65
N GLN A 545 25.55 25.36 -19.65
CA GLN A 545 24.74 25.80 -20.78
C GLN A 545 24.49 27.31 -20.67
N PHE A 546 24.96 28.06 -21.66
CA PHE A 546 24.72 29.50 -21.71
C PHE A 546 23.23 29.80 -21.85
N LEU A 547 22.73 30.67 -20.96
CA LEU A 547 21.39 31.23 -21.05
C LEU A 547 21.21 31.98 -22.39
N PRO A 548 20.01 31.97 -22.98
CA PRO A 548 19.71 32.81 -24.13
C PRO A 548 19.95 34.29 -23.82
N ASP A 549 20.64 35.00 -24.71
CA ASP A 549 20.93 36.43 -24.56
C ASP A 549 19.61 37.23 -24.67
N VAL A 550 19.25 37.99 -23.63
CA VAL A 550 18.08 38.87 -23.70
C VAL A 550 18.43 40.14 -24.47
N VAL A 551 17.73 40.37 -25.57
CA VAL A 551 18.00 41.49 -26.48
C VAL A 551 17.17 42.73 -26.15
N GLU A 552 17.72 43.89 -26.49
CA GLU A 552 17.01 45.16 -26.43
C GLU A 552 16.69 45.69 -27.83
N THR A 553 15.54 46.33 -27.99
CA THR A 553 15.15 46.93 -29.28
C THR A 553 15.60 48.38 -29.40
N ILE A 554 15.98 48.81 -30.61
CA ILE A 554 16.16 50.24 -30.92
C ILE A 554 14.82 50.96 -31.08
N GLY A 555 14.79 52.27 -30.82
CA GLY A 555 13.58 53.09 -30.99
C GLY A 555 13.06 53.12 -32.44
N ALA A 556 11.77 52.87 -32.63
CA ALA A 556 11.12 52.94 -33.93
C ALA A 556 10.93 54.40 -34.39
N SER A 557 11.64 54.81 -35.43
CA SER A 557 11.46 56.14 -36.03
C SER A 557 10.48 56.11 -37.20
N ALA A 558 9.72 57.20 -37.37
CA ALA A 558 8.74 57.38 -38.44
C ALA A 558 9.37 57.41 -39.85
N VAL A 559 10.68 57.67 -39.94
CA VAL A 559 11.47 57.79 -41.17
C VAL A 559 12.96 57.56 -40.82
N PRO A 560 13.68 56.57 -41.41
CA PRO A 560 15.13 56.57 -41.36
C PRO A 560 15.63 57.82 -42.11
N SER A 561 16.23 58.78 -41.41
CA SER A 561 16.73 60.01 -42.02
C SER A 561 17.88 59.70 -42.99
N PHE A 562 17.60 59.69 -44.29
CA PHE A 562 18.61 59.52 -45.34
C PHE A 562 19.21 60.87 -45.75
N ALA A 563 19.92 61.52 -44.84
CA ALA A 563 20.86 62.55 -45.26
C ALA A 563 22.07 61.84 -45.91
N PRO A 564 22.45 62.17 -47.17
CA PRO A 564 23.76 61.80 -47.67
C PRO A 564 24.80 62.30 -46.67
N SER A 565 25.73 61.43 -46.24
CA SER A 565 26.78 61.83 -45.31
C SER A 565 27.43 63.14 -45.78
N ILE A 566 27.68 64.06 -44.83
CA ILE A 566 28.32 65.37 -45.04
C ILE A 566 29.62 65.27 -45.86
N VAL A 567 30.24 64.09 -45.92
CA VAL A 567 31.44 63.77 -46.70
C VAL A 567 31.21 63.89 -48.22
N ALA A 568 30.03 63.53 -48.74
CA ALA A 568 29.73 63.62 -50.17
C ALA A 568 29.50 65.08 -50.64
N VAL A 569 29.01 65.95 -49.74
CA VAL A 569 28.79 67.38 -50.02
C VAL A 569 30.06 68.20 -49.80
N ALA A 570 30.95 67.77 -48.89
CA ALA A 570 32.26 68.39 -48.69
C ALA A 570 33.17 68.24 -49.93
N LEU A 571 33.08 67.11 -50.64
CA LEU A 571 33.86 66.87 -51.86
C LEU A 571 33.47 67.81 -53.01
N THR A 572 32.18 68.07 -53.23
CA THR A 572 31.72 69.00 -54.28
C THR A 572 31.98 70.47 -53.93
N GLY A 573 31.89 70.84 -52.64
CA GLY A 573 32.29 72.17 -52.18
C GLY A 573 33.78 72.46 -52.39
N LEU A 574 34.65 71.46 -52.18
CA LEU A 574 36.10 71.59 -52.36
C LEU A 574 36.51 71.76 -53.83
N PHE A 575 35.75 71.18 -54.78
CA PHE A 575 35.98 71.40 -56.22
C PHE A 575 35.61 72.82 -56.67
N VAL A 576 34.54 73.42 -56.13
CA VAL A 576 34.14 74.79 -56.47
C VAL A 576 35.08 75.82 -55.81
N SER A 577 35.56 75.57 -54.58
CA SER A 577 36.59 76.39 -53.94
C SER A 577 37.95 76.26 -54.62
N ALA A 578 38.33 75.07 -55.10
CA ALA A 578 39.58 74.87 -55.85
C ALA A 578 39.57 75.56 -57.22
N LEU A 579 38.42 75.60 -57.91
CA LEU A 579 38.26 76.32 -59.19
C LEU A 579 38.28 77.85 -59.00
N SER A 580 37.77 78.38 -57.89
CA SER A 580 37.83 79.83 -57.62
C SER A 580 39.23 80.30 -57.18
N PHE A 581 40.01 79.44 -56.52
CA PHE A 581 41.42 79.70 -56.19
C PHE A 581 42.38 79.45 -57.36
N ALA A 582 42.02 78.61 -58.34
CA ALA A 582 42.80 78.41 -59.56
C ALA A 582 42.69 79.60 -60.53
N SER A 583 41.60 80.37 -60.50
CA SER A 583 41.44 81.59 -61.32
C SER A 583 42.26 82.79 -60.84
N ARG A 584 42.97 82.70 -59.70
CA ARG A 584 43.82 83.78 -59.16
C ARG A 584 45.30 83.39 -58.98
N ARG A 585 45.76 82.32 -59.63
CA ARG A 585 47.18 81.89 -59.61
C ARG A 585 47.83 81.94 -60.99
N ALA A 586 47.75 83.09 -61.63
CA ALA A 586 48.66 83.48 -62.69
C ALA A 586 48.78 85.00 -62.65
N ASP A 587 49.57 85.49 -61.70
CA ASP A 587 50.57 86.55 -61.90
C ASP A 587 51.12 87.02 -60.54
N ASP A 588 52.44 87.09 -60.50
CA ASP A 588 53.34 87.82 -59.60
C ASP A 588 53.61 87.31 -58.18
N GLU A 589 54.72 86.56 -58.07
CA GLU A 589 55.64 86.60 -56.93
C GLU A 589 56.54 87.84 -57.06
N GLU A 590 56.42 88.82 -56.17
CA GLU A 590 57.57 89.54 -55.60
C GLU A 590 57.14 90.28 -54.31
N GLU A 591 58.02 90.21 -53.30
CA GLU A 591 57.86 90.76 -51.95
C GLU A 591 57.59 92.27 -51.93
N VAL A 592 57.00 92.79 -50.82
CA VAL A 592 57.67 93.76 -49.91
C VAL A 592 56.70 94.24 -48.81
N GLU A 593 57.30 94.38 -47.63
CA GLU A 593 56.86 94.85 -46.32
C GLU A 593 56.07 96.18 -46.21
N THR A 594 55.27 96.21 -45.12
CA THR A 594 54.97 97.35 -44.21
C THR A 594 54.15 98.57 -44.65
N MET A 595 53.05 98.75 -43.90
CA MET A 595 52.44 99.99 -43.39
C MET A 595 52.21 101.17 -44.35
N ALA A 596 50.94 101.53 -44.55
CA ALA A 596 50.37 102.80 -44.06
C ALA A 596 48.90 102.92 -44.47
N GLU A 597 48.13 103.53 -43.58
CA GLU A 597 46.75 103.97 -43.79
C GLU A 597 46.63 104.84 -45.06
N ASP A 598 45.62 104.57 -45.89
CA ASP A 598 45.00 105.63 -46.68
C ASP A 598 43.49 105.37 -46.79
N ASP A 599 42.76 106.08 -45.93
CA ASP A 599 41.31 106.12 -45.86
C ASP A 599 40.81 106.98 -47.03
N ALA A 600 40.76 106.38 -48.23
CA ALA A 600 40.32 107.04 -49.46
C ALA A 600 39.02 106.41 -49.99
N ALA A 601 37.91 106.92 -49.46
CA ALA A 601 36.56 106.96 -50.05
C ALA A 601 36.21 105.86 -51.09
N VAL A 602 35.70 104.73 -50.61
CA VAL A 602 34.94 103.80 -51.47
C VAL A 602 33.68 104.53 -51.96
N SER A 603 33.60 104.76 -53.27
CA SER A 603 32.42 105.36 -53.91
C SER A 603 31.13 104.61 -53.50
N PRO A 604 30.05 105.31 -53.11
CA PRO A 604 28.77 104.70 -52.76
C PRO A 604 28.22 103.74 -53.84
N VAL A 605 28.63 103.93 -55.09
CA VAL A 605 28.26 103.09 -56.23
C VAL A 605 28.97 101.73 -56.20
N ILE A 606 30.24 101.68 -55.78
CA ILE A 606 31.00 100.43 -55.71
C ILE A 606 30.53 99.59 -54.51
N ALA A 607 30.24 100.22 -53.38
CA ALA A 607 29.70 99.54 -52.20
C ALA A 607 28.31 98.93 -52.45
N THR A 608 27.43 99.63 -53.17
CA THR A 608 26.09 99.13 -53.53
C THR A 608 26.16 98.01 -54.57
N ILE A 609 27.06 98.10 -55.56
CA ILE A 609 27.27 97.00 -56.53
C ILE A 609 27.84 95.76 -55.83
N LEU A 610 28.81 95.91 -54.92
CA LEU A 610 29.36 94.78 -54.16
C LEU A 610 28.32 94.15 -53.23
N MET A 611 27.49 94.95 -52.57
CA MET A 611 26.42 94.44 -51.71
C MET A 611 25.36 93.68 -52.52
N VAL A 612 24.96 94.20 -53.68
CA VAL A 612 24.03 93.50 -54.59
C VAL A 612 24.67 92.22 -55.16
N ALA A 613 25.95 92.25 -55.54
CA ALA A 613 26.65 91.07 -56.03
C ALA A 613 26.78 89.97 -54.95
N ILE A 614 27.14 90.33 -53.72
CA ILE A 614 27.24 89.38 -52.60
C ILE A 614 25.87 88.83 -52.21
N THR A 615 24.82 89.65 -52.22
CA THR A 615 23.45 89.19 -51.93
C THR A 615 22.87 88.28 -53.01
N VAL A 616 23.19 88.50 -54.29
CA VAL A 616 22.82 87.60 -55.39
C VAL A 616 23.58 86.29 -55.31
N VAL A 617 24.87 86.31 -54.92
CA VAL A 617 25.65 85.09 -54.72
C VAL A 617 25.17 84.32 -53.49
N LEU A 618 24.95 85.00 -52.36
CA LEU A 618 24.39 84.38 -51.15
C LEU A 618 22.99 83.84 -51.38
N SER A 619 22.12 84.56 -52.12
CA SER A 619 20.79 84.06 -52.45
C SER A 619 20.85 82.89 -53.42
N GLY A 620 21.80 82.85 -54.36
CA GLY A 620 22.07 81.70 -55.21
C GLY A 620 22.54 80.47 -54.43
N VAL A 621 23.48 80.66 -53.48
CA VAL A 621 23.96 79.57 -52.61
C VAL A 621 22.85 79.09 -51.68
N ILE A 622 22.09 80.01 -51.07
CA ILE A 622 20.93 79.69 -50.22
C ILE A 622 19.84 79.02 -51.06
N TYR A 623 19.62 79.40 -52.31
CA TYR A 623 18.65 78.76 -53.19
C TYR A 623 19.08 77.34 -53.58
N VAL A 624 20.37 77.11 -53.86
CA VAL A 624 20.88 75.75 -54.12
C VAL A 624 20.83 74.89 -52.86
N TRP A 625 21.14 75.45 -51.69
CA TRP A 625 20.97 74.79 -50.39
C TRP A 625 19.49 74.48 -50.09
N ALA A 626 18.61 75.46 -50.30
CA ALA A 626 17.18 75.33 -50.06
C ALA A 626 16.51 74.40 -51.08
N SER A 627 16.96 74.37 -52.33
CA SER A 627 16.50 73.44 -53.37
C SER A 627 16.96 72.02 -53.06
N SER A 628 18.20 71.85 -52.59
CA SER A 628 18.70 70.55 -52.11
C SER A 628 18.01 70.07 -50.83
N LEU A 629 17.50 70.98 -49.98
CA LEU A 629 16.68 70.68 -48.81
C LEU A 629 15.18 70.53 -49.14
N ALA A 630 14.71 71.13 -50.24
CA ALA A 630 13.31 71.06 -50.68
C ALA A 630 13.03 69.87 -51.61
N GLU A 631 14.05 69.33 -52.28
CA GLU A 631 13.97 68.07 -53.04
C GLU A 631 14.16 66.81 -52.17
N THR A 632 14.27 66.95 -50.83
CA THR A 632 14.27 65.78 -49.92
C THR A 632 12.88 65.20 -49.66
N ASP A 633 11.83 65.79 -50.22
CA ASP A 633 10.45 65.29 -50.07
C ASP A 633 10.11 64.13 -51.03
N VAL A 634 11.10 63.29 -51.34
CA VAL A 634 10.85 61.94 -51.84
C VAL A 634 11.24 60.99 -50.72
N LYS A 635 10.29 60.78 -49.79
CA LYS A 635 10.32 59.71 -48.79
C LYS A 635 10.55 58.37 -49.51
N GLY A 636 11.81 57.95 -49.62
CA GLY A 636 12.16 56.69 -50.25
C GLY A 636 11.78 55.53 -49.34
N VAL A 637 11.05 54.54 -49.86
CA VAL A 637 10.84 53.26 -49.17
C VAL A 637 12.21 52.63 -48.89
N PRO A 638 12.49 52.12 -47.67
CA PRO A 638 13.74 51.44 -47.35
C PRO A 638 14.02 50.32 -48.36
N ARG A 639 15.20 50.31 -48.98
CA ARG A 639 15.59 49.24 -49.90
C ARG A 639 16.22 48.11 -49.10
N VAL A 640 15.46 47.03 -48.93
CA VAL A 640 15.91 45.76 -48.38
C VAL A 640 15.76 44.70 -49.47
N THR A 641 16.80 43.89 -49.64
CA THR A 641 16.80 42.76 -50.56
C THR A 641 16.60 41.49 -49.76
N PHE A 642 15.66 40.66 -50.21
CA PHE A 642 15.30 39.41 -49.57
C PHE A 642 15.51 38.26 -50.54
N ASP A 643 15.91 37.12 -50.00
CA ASP A 643 15.86 35.83 -50.66
C ASP A 643 14.79 34.98 -50.00
N ILE A 644 14.05 34.20 -50.78
CA ILE A 644 13.01 33.30 -50.26
C ILE A 644 13.27 31.90 -50.80
N GLU A 645 13.26 30.93 -49.89
CA GLU A 645 13.45 29.53 -50.22
C GLU A 645 12.36 28.68 -49.58
N ASP A 646 11.89 27.66 -50.30
CA ASP A 646 11.02 26.63 -49.76
C ASP A 646 11.86 25.49 -49.14
N ILE A 647 11.54 25.14 -47.89
CA ILE A 647 12.18 24.04 -47.16
C ILE A 647 11.09 23.07 -46.73
N ASN A 648 11.19 21.83 -47.22
CA ASN A 648 10.31 20.72 -46.84
C ASN A 648 8.80 21.03 -46.98
N GLY A 649 8.35 21.79 -47.99
CA GLY A 649 6.97 22.29 -48.07
C GLY A 649 5.83 21.25 -48.03
N PHE A 650 6.11 19.96 -48.23
CA PHE A 650 5.12 18.87 -48.08
C PHE A 650 4.95 18.37 -46.64
N ASP A 651 5.87 18.70 -45.74
CA ASP A 651 5.84 18.29 -44.34
C ASP A 651 5.05 19.31 -43.52
N ALA A 652 4.05 18.86 -42.75
CA ALA A 652 3.20 19.75 -41.99
C ALA A 652 3.92 20.41 -40.80
N ASP A 653 4.89 19.71 -40.22
CA ASP A 653 5.60 20.14 -39.02
C ASP A 653 6.89 20.89 -39.39
N GLN A 654 7.59 20.40 -40.42
CA GLN A 654 8.88 20.95 -40.84
C GLN A 654 8.79 21.89 -42.06
N GLY A 655 7.66 21.94 -42.77
CA GLY A 655 7.54 22.69 -44.01
C GLY A 655 7.41 24.19 -43.77
N HIS A 656 8.37 24.97 -44.26
CA HIS A 656 8.38 26.41 -44.10
C HIS A 656 9.02 27.15 -45.29
N TRP A 657 8.55 28.37 -45.52
CA TRP A 657 9.25 29.36 -46.34
C TRP A 657 10.26 30.10 -45.48
N ARG A 658 11.53 30.03 -45.87
CA ARG A 658 12.63 30.76 -45.24
C ARG A 658 12.90 32.03 -46.01
N ILE A 659 12.66 33.17 -45.39
CA ILE A 659 12.93 34.50 -45.95
C ILE A 659 14.19 35.05 -45.29
N THR A 660 15.27 35.18 -46.05
CA THR A 660 16.56 35.68 -45.55
C THR A 660 16.78 37.11 -46.03
N VAL A 661 17.28 37.97 -45.14
CA VAL A 661 17.67 39.34 -45.49
C VAL A 661 19.10 39.34 -46.04
N GLU A 662 19.27 39.60 -47.34
CA GLU A 662 20.61 39.60 -47.98
C GLU A 662 21.32 40.95 -47.84
N GLN A 663 20.59 42.04 -48.08
CA GLN A 663 21.15 43.39 -48.09
C GLN A 663 20.14 44.38 -47.54
N SER A 664 20.61 45.25 -46.66
CA SER A 664 19.84 46.38 -46.14
C SER A 664 20.71 47.62 -46.16
N GLN A 665 20.14 48.75 -46.59
CA GLN A 665 20.83 50.04 -46.58
C GLN A 665 21.06 50.59 -45.16
N THR A 666 20.12 50.29 -44.25
CA THR A 666 20.14 50.74 -42.85
C THR A 666 19.40 49.74 -41.97
N PRO A 667 19.88 49.44 -40.75
CA PRO A 667 19.14 48.61 -39.80
C PRO A 667 17.77 49.23 -39.46
N LEU A 668 16.71 48.42 -39.46
CA LEU A 668 15.37 48.85 -39.05
C LEU A 668 15.07 48.39 -37.63
N ALA A 669 14.16 49.07 -36.93
CA ALA A 669 13.73 48.66 -35.60
C ALA A 669 12.84 47.41 -35.68
N THR A 670 13.27 46.29 -35.11
CA THR A 670 12.56 44.99 -35.16
C THR A 670 11.12 45.09 -34.65
N GLN A 671 10.90 45.85 -33.56
CA GLN A 671 9.57 46.12 -32.98
C GLN A 671 8.60 46.88 -33.89
N ALA A 672 9.08 47.41 -35.02
CA ALA A 672 8.27 48.08 -36.03
C ALA A 672 8.20 47.29 -37.34
N VAL A 673 8.64 46.03 -37.38
CA VAL A 673 8.48 45.16 -38.55
C VAL A 673 7.33 44.19 -38.30
N GLU A 674 6.35 44.21 -39.19
CA GLU A 674 5.19 43.31 -39.17
C GLU A 674 5.19 42.39 -40.39
N VAL A 675 4.92 41.11 -40.16
CA VAL A 675 4.64 40.12 -41.20
C VAL A 675 3.14 39.87 -41.21
N LYS A 676 2.52 39.96 -42.40
CA LYS A 676 1.11 39.60 -42.60
C LYS A 676 1.03 38.48 -43.62
N VAL A 677 0.37 37.40 -43.24
CA VAL A 677 0.17 36.23 -44.08
C VAL A 677 -1.33 36.13 -44.38
N PHE A 678 -1.67 36.20 -45.65
CA PHE A 678 -3.02 35.99 -46.17
C PHE A 678 -3.11 34.56 -46.69
N TYR A 679 -3.98 33.76 -46.11
CA TYR A 679 -4.14 32.35 -46.47
C TYR A 679 -5.60 31.91 -46.38
N THR A 680 -5.92 30.79 -47.03
CA THR A 680 -7.23 30.17 -46.96
C THR A 680 -7.18 29.01 -45.97
N ASN A 681 -8.07 28.98 -44.98
CA ASN A 681 -8.11 27.91 -43.97
C ASN A 681 -8.90 26.67 -44.46
N ALA A 682 -9.00 25.63 -43.62
CA ALA A 682 -9.75 24.40 -43.91
C ALA A 682 -11.20 24.61 -44.39
N THR A 683 -11.85 25.70 -43.99
CA THR A 683 -13.26 25.98 -44.33
C THR A 683 -13.42 26.79 -45.62
N GLY A 684 -12.32 27.12 -46.32
CA GLY A 684 -12.33 27.95 -47.52
C GLY A 684 -12.47 29.45 -47.24
N ALA A 685 -12.32 29.87 -45.98
CA ALA A 685 -12.37 31.28 -45.59
C ALA A 685 -10.98 31.93 -45.66
N LEU A 686 -10.93 33.14 -46.21
CA LEU A 686 -9.73 33.97 -46.20
C LEU A 686 -9.44 34.46 -44.79
N ASN A 687 -8.27 34.11 -44.27
CA ASN A 687 -7.76 34.55 -42.97
C ASN A 687 -6.51 35.42 -43.16
N THR A 688 -6.26 36.26 -42.17
CA THR A 688 -5.04 37.08 -42.10
C THR A 688 -4.39 36.86 -40.75
N HIS A 689 -3.15 36.39 -40.76
CA HIS A 689 -2.31 36.32 -39.56
C HIS A 689 -1.33 37.49 -39.59
N VAL A 690 -1.29 38.27 -38.52
CA VAL A 690 -0.40 39.43 -38.38
C VAL A 690 0.47 39.20 -37.16
N VAL A 691 1.78 39.30 -37.34
CA VAL A 691 2.74 39.13 -36.25
C VAL A 691 3.76 40.27 -36.28
N ASN A 692 4.15 40.74 -35.10
CA ASN A 692 5.28 41.64 -34.94
C ASN A 692 6.55 40.82 -34.75
N LEU A 693 7.65 41.18 -35.42
CA LEU A 693 8.89 40.42 -35.29
C LEU A 693 9.50 40.47 -33.89
N ALA A 694 9.18 41.47 -33.07
CA ALA A 694 9.62 41.56 -31.67
C ALA A 694 8.63 40.92 -30.67
N ASP A 695 7.66 40.14 -31.15
CA ASP A 695 6.75 39.41 -30.27
C ASP A 695 7.51 38.32 -29.49
N SER A 696 7.37 38.34 -28.16
CA SER A 696 7.99 37.37 -27.25
C SER A 696 7.22 36.06 -27.18
N ALA A 697 6.02 35.97 -27.75
CA ALA A 697 5.19 34.77 -27.75
C ALA A 697 5.64 33.75 -28.82
N GLY A 698 6.84 33.20 -28.69
CA GLY A 698 7.35 32.12 -29.55
C GLY A 698 7.75 32.55 -30.97
N VAL A 699 7.83 33.86 -31.23
CA VAL A 699 8.17 34.43 -32.55
C VAL A 699 9.64 34.84 -32.60
N TYR A 700 10.05 35.81 -31.78
CA TYR A 700 11.43 36.31 -31.77
C TYR A 700 12.38 35.31 -31.11
N GLY A 701 13.47 34.96 -31.79
CA GLY A 701 14.50 34.04 -31.29
C GLY A 701 14.24 32.57 -31.63
N PHE A 702 13.10 32.28 -32.25
CA PHE A 702 12.64 30.93 -32.50
C PHE A 702 12.73 30.54 -33.97
N ASN A 703 12.83 29.25 -34.21
CA ASN A 703 12.78 28.62 -35.51
C ASN A 703 11.70 27.51 -35.51
N PRO A 704 11.34 26.96 -36.67
CA PRO A 704 10.34 25.89 -36.76
C PRO A 704 10.71 24.61 -36.00
N ALA A 705 11.97 24.43 -35.59
CA ALA A 705 12.40 23.25 -34.83
C ALA A 705 12.21 23.41 -33.30
N ASN A 706 11.99 24.63 -32.79
CA ASN A 706 11.85 24.90 -31.36
C ASN A 706 10.61 25.75 -31.00
N SER A 707 9.75 26.08 -31.97
CA SER A 707 8.49 26.77 -31.74
C SER A 707 7.42 26.31 -32.72
N ASP A 708 6.18 26.23 -32.22
CA ASP A 708 4.97 25.96 -33.01
C ASP A 708 4.27 27.19 -33.58
N ALA A 709 4.86 28.38 -33.38
CA ALA A 709 4.31 29.60 -33.94
C ALA A 709 4.27 29.54 -35.48
N PHE A 710 3.20 30.07 -36.05
CA PHE A 710 2.99 30.07 -37.51
C PHE A 710 4.05 30.88 -38.26
N VAL A 711 4.58 31.91 -37.61
CA VAL A 711 5.71 32.71 -38.08
C VAL A 711 6.72 32.83 -36.95
N THR A 712 7.98 32.55 -37.25
CA THR A 712 9.10 32.73 -36.30
C THR A 712 10.21 33.57 -36.92
N PHE A 713 11.09 34.10 -36.09
CA PHE A 713 12.13 35.04 -36.48
C PHE A 713 13.44 34.77 -35.74
N VAL A 714 14.52 34.61 -36.50
CA VAL A 714 15.88 34.48 -35.96
C VAL A 714 16.69 35.71 -36.38
N ASP A 715 17.14 36.47 -35.38
CA ASP A 715 17.89 37.72 -35.52
C ASP A 715 19.41 37.46 -35.46
N SER A 716 20.14 38.09 -36.37
CA SER A 716 21.59 38.29 -36.29
C SER A 716 21.90 39.49 -35.39
N VAL A 717 21.82 39.25 -34.08
CA VAL A 717 21.94 40.28 -33.03
C VAL A 717 23.25 41.06 -33.12
N THR A 718 23.13 42.39 -33.04
CA THR A 718 24.28 43.29 -32.98
C THR A 718 24.71 43.49 -31.53
N LYS A 719 25.95 43.11 -31.20
CA LYS A 719 26.52 43.35 -29.86
C LYS A 719 27.22 44.72 -29.81
N GLU A 720 26.68 45.65 -29.03
CA GLU A 720 27.28 46.96 -28.77
C GLU A 720 28.11 46.91 -27.48
N GLN A 721 29.38 47.28 -27.55
CA GLN A 721 30.25 47.30 -26.37
C GLN A 721 29.97 48.57 -25.54
N ILE A 722 29.46 48.41 -24.32
CA ILE A 722 29.21 49.50 -23.37
C ILE A 722 30.48 49.81 -22.57
N SER A 723 31.24 48.78 -22.19
CA SER A 723 32.50 48.90 -21.43
C SER A 723 33.49 47.79 -21.79
N GLU A 724 34.70 47.80 -21.21
CA GLU A 724 35.69 46.72 -21.43
C GLU A 724 35.17 45.32 -21.04
N SER A 725 34.14 45.23 -20.20
CA SER A 725 33.56 43.97 -19.69
C SER A 725 32.07 43.78 -19.95
N GLU A 726 31.41 44.71 -20.64
CA GLU A 726 29.95 44.70 -20.82
C GLU A 726 29.55 44.97 -22.26
N THR A 727 28.76 44.06 -22.83
CA THR A 727 28.19 44.16 -24.17
C THR A 727 26.68 44.08 -24.08
N ARG A 728 25.99 44.98 -24.77
CA ARG A 728 24.54 44.99 -24.90
C ARG A 728 24.14 44.38 -26.25
N SER A 729 23.27 43.40 -26.18
CA SER A 729 22.71 42.73 -27.35
C SER A 729 21.51 43.53 -27.86
N ILE A 730 21.60 44.06 -29.07
CA ILE A 730 20.57 44.91 -29.67
C ILE A 730 19.97 44.21 -30.87
N SER A 731 18.64 44.08 -30.85
CA SER A 731 17.85 43.57 -31.96
C SER A 731 17.63 44.65 -33.01
N THR A 732 17.98 44.35 -34.25
CA THR A 732 17.75 45.20 -35.42
C THR A 732 17.48 44.36 -36.64
N PHE A 733 16.53 44.77 -37.48
CA PHE A 733 16.27 44.08 -38.73
C PHE A 733 17.33 44.44 -39.79
N ASN A 734 18.28 43.54 -40.04
CA ASN A 734 19.51 43.75 -40.82
C ASN A 734 19.90 42.52 -41.67
N PRO A 735 20.99 42.57 -42.47
CA PRO A 735 21.45 41.43 -43.26
C PRO A 735 21.92 40.26 -42.37
N GLY A 736 21.40 39.06 -42.65
CA GLY A 736 21.66 37.85 -41.86
C GLY A 736 20.42 37.36 -41.09
N ASP A 737 19.41 38.20 -40.94
CA ASP A 737 18.14 37.83 -40.32
C ASP A 737 17.32 36.87 -41.17
N THR A 738 16.58 36.00 -40.49
CA THR A 738 15.71 35.00 -41.14
C THR A 738 14.32 34.98 -40.53
N ILE A 739 13.31 35.05 -41.38
CA ILE A 739 11.90 34.85 -41.03
C ILE A 739 11.48 33.49 -41.56
N PHE A 740 10.78 32.71 -40.75
CA PHE A 740 10.20 31.44 -41.12
C PHE A 740 8.69 31.56 -41.11
N VAL A 741 8.02 31.13 -42.18
CA VAL A 741 6.56 31.06 -42.26
C VAL A 741 6.18 29.63 -42.60
N ARG A 742 5.35 28.98 -41.78
CA ARG A 742 4.94 27.58 -42.03
C ARG A 742 4.10 27.48 -43.32
N THR A 743 4.33 26.41 -44.07
CA THR A 743 3.60 26.08 -45.31
C THR A 743 2.23 25.47 -45.06
N HIS A 744 1.98 25.05 -43.82
CA HIS A 744 0.70 24.53 -43.35
C HIS A 744 0.13 25.48 -42.30
N GLY A 745 -1.19 25.70 -42.35
CA GLY A 745 -1.90 26.54 -41.39
C GLY A 745 -1.85 25.96 -39.96
N PRO A 746 -2.23 26.74 -38.94
CA PRO A 746 -2.30 26.26 -37.55
C PRO A 746 -3.22 25.06 -37.33
N ASP A 747 -4.13 24.80 -38.29
CA ASP A 747 -5.04 23.66 -38.34
C ASP A 747 -4.46 22.45 -39.09
N GLY A 748 -3.19 22.51 -39.50
CA GLY A 748 -2.50 21.49 -40.28
C GLY A 748 -2.85 21.47 -41.76
N THR A 749 -3.59 22.48 -42.27
CA THR A 749 -3.98 22.50 -43.67
C THR A 749 -2.85 22.96 -44.59
N PRO A 750 -2.58 22.26 -45.71
CA PRO A 750 -1.60 22.71 -46.69
C PRO A 750 -2.07 24.02 -47.32
N LEU A 751 -1.19 25.01 -47.36
CA LEU A 751 -1.56 26.34 -47.82
C LEU A 751 -1.32 26.49 -49.34
N GLU A 752 -2.36 26.97 -50.03
CA GLU A 752 -2.35 27.32 -51.45
C GLU A 752 -2.73 28.80 -51.63
N ASP A 753 -2.20 29.44 -52.68
CA ASP A 753 -2.44 30.85 -53.03
C ASP A 753 -2.17 31.84 -51.87
N VAL A 754 -1.06 31.63 -51.14
CA VAL A 754 -0.66 32.47 -50.01
C VAL A 754 -0.02 33.77 -50.50
N THR A 755 -0.40 34.87 -49.87
CA THR A 755 0.28 36.16 -50.00
C THR A 755 0.95 36.52 -48.68
N ILE A 756 2.27 36.74 -48.70
CA ILE A 756 3.04 37.22 -47.54
C ILE A 756 3.42 38.68 -47.81
N THR A 757 3.09 39.57 -46.88
CA THR A 757 3.50 40.98 -46.93
C THR A 757 4.35 41.32 -45.72
N LEU A 758 5.52 41.91 -45.97
CA LEU A 758 6.39 42.46 -44.94
C LEU A 758 6.29 43.99 -44.95
N SER A 759 5.95 44.58 -43.81
CA SER A 759 5.79 46.02 -43.68
C SER A 759 6.54 46.58 -42.47
N TYR A 760 7.11 47.76 -42.62
CA TYR A 760 7.62 48.56 -41.52
C TYR A 760 6.50 49.49 -41.02
N ALA A 761 5.98 49.23 -39.82
CA ALA A 761 4.85 49.91 -39.19
C ALA A 761 5.24 50.44 -37.79
N PRO A 762 5.92 51.61 -37.68
CA PRO A 762 6.22 52.20 -36.39
C PRO A 762 4.94 52.74 -35.71
N LEU A 763 4.87 52.66 -34.37
CA LEU A 763 3.73 53.14 -33.57
C LEU A 763 3.34 54.60 -33.86
N ASN A 764 4.32 55.44 -34.19
CA ASN A 764 4.14 56.85 -34.54
C ASN A 764 4.83 57.12 -35.89
N GLY A 765 4.11 57.03 -37.01
CA GLY A 765 4.66 57.35 -38.34
C GLY A 765 3.83 56.83 -39.52
N ASP A 766 4.19 57.26 -40.74
CA ASP A 766 3.68 56.65 -41.97
C ASP A 766 4.46 55.33 -42.20
N GLY A 767 3.79 54.18 -42.07
CA GLY A 767 4.41 52.88 -42.37
C GLY A 767 4.76 52.71 -43.85
N ALA A 768 5.63 51.76 -44.16
CA ALA A 768 6.04 51.44 -45.53
C ALA A 768 5.98 49.93 -45.80
N LEU A 769 5.43 49.54 -46.95
CA LEU A 769 5.51 48.17 -47.43
C LEU A 769 6.94 47.90 -47.92
N LEU A 770 7.60 46.89 -47.35
CA LEU A 770 8.96 46.51 -47.72
C LEU A 770 8.94 45.56 -48.93
N ARG A 771 8.13 44.50 -48.84
CA ARG A 771 8.01 43.47 -49.89
C ARG A 771 6.69 42.71 -49.78
N THR A 772 6.21 42.24 -50.93
CA THR A 772 5.10 41.29 -51.05
C THR A 772 5.57 40.10 -51.88
N TRP A 773 5.16 38.90 -51.45
CA TRP A 773 5.25 37.65 -52.21
C TRP A 773 3.82 37.12 -52.40
N ASP A 774 3.47 36.78 -53.63
CA ASP A 774 2.14 36.33 -54.04
C ASP A 774 2.25 34.95 -54.74
N ASP A 775 1.14 34.20 -54.80
CA ASP A 775 1.06 32.86 -55.44
C ASP A 775 2.03 31.83 -54.81
N LEU A 776 2.27 31.96 -53.50
CA LEU A 776 3.01 30.96 -52.73
C LEU A 776 2.10 29.75 -52.45
N SER A 777 2.64 28.55 -52.63
CA SER A 777 1.93 27.31 -52.35
C SER A 777 2.90 26.26 -51.84
N TYR A 778 2.44 25.40 -50.93
CA TYR A 778 3.23 24.33 -50.33
C TYR A 778 3.88 23.38 -51.35
N ASP A 779 3.28 23.24 -52.54
CA ASP A 779 3.75 22.34 -53.61
C ASP A 779 4.56 23.04 -54.72
N LYS A 780 4.70 24.37 -54.64
CA LYS A 780 5.47 25.19 -55.58
C LYS A 780 6.73 25.70 -54.90
N LYS A 781 7.86 25.60 -55.61
CA LYS A 781 9.09 26.28 -55.18
C LYS A 781 8.88 27.79 -55.21
N ALA A 782 9.16 28.43 -54.09
CA ALA A 782 9.10 29.89 -53.88
C ALA A 782 10.05 30.67 -54.80
#